data_AF-A0A5C9ETC3-F1
#
_entry.id   AF-A0A5C9ETC3-F1
#
_cell.length_a   1.000
_cell.length_b   1.000
_cell.length_c   1.000
_cell.angle_alpha   90.00
_cell.angle_beta   90.00
_cell.angle_gamma   90.00
#
_symmetry.space_group_name_H-M   'P 1'
#
loop_
_entity.id
_entity.type
_entity.pdbx_description
1 polymer ?
#
loop_
_entity_poly.entity_id
_entity_poly.type
_entity_poly.pdbx_seq_one_letter_code
_entity_poly.pdbx_strand_id
1 'polypeptide(L)'
;MSKFNLGALIKNCVGKELFKKAKEFPTNMINIISLKKDPLFARMIVFDEEREFHIIIDEENKEIFHDCPSFLIYSDRDKKICKHFLKSLFLLNEEKAVEIFKTLESYTLTSEDFGSKKKSENFTLLANRCFNELDNYVDGLNYLNKAIINQSQCGSIIENFLNISLKKGLFIEFFEFIRKGYRNELGSTLEIYKKTIQRGFEQFLNSISQYSFYNLLRIINYIEDIFKYISVDFLANHFSIFKKMLLSQDWNEQYFAIYIIRRHYNSLVKAEPRFTDAISEDKTNDFREQLVDYFLQEIENFSVLEKLELMKEQFSIFNIDEDRFLSEYENYKKEIKELEKKVYLKKFVFLKFLMEKYNVKRTKVDFRKKRNVYEVSHNEENLNNPAYSYILGKIGFFGINDSTIKSSDIGINYFIIKDLFLDNFNNFQDIFYYKKQFWGDEEYEINVRDAGSLLTKDKDYVYNVEEHYSNDKVMIVEWDLASKPIKGSLVNAYSSQILIPDQNNPLFHDLRPFDLCYCMKTPTKIEGDMIKNINIITKCSFKDAVKNIANGMEYVEGYYPLSLVKSVIKKELDPFEANRIASTNPNRQFTPNYKKFIKEFRKFLFKFINKERSYIFNEIKRNPKNKSDQILILLNLYNDLAGMDLPYSEFIEDILENDMNIDEFKQALIKSVHKYIQKLLKKREIGSTIAFRLKEMKNSPFIKYFDDFIEIRKKEFENQNILKSGNKCDISQIKKTYYGIKFAKILNLGESTIISPRELSNFKELSQKLGLKLNIVEVESIETD
;
A
#
# COMPACT_ATOMS: atom_id res chain seq x y z
N MET A 1 22.71 -12.66 27.28
CA MET A 1 21.57 -11.75 27.10
C MET A 1 20.83 -12.15 25.83
N SER A 2 19.60 -12.64 25.94
CA SER A 2 18.85 -13.15 24.77
C SER A 2 18.44 -12.03 23.82
N LYS A 3 18.94 -12.11 22.58
CA LYS A 3 18.47 -11.30 21.44
C LYS A 3 17.01 -11.66 21.14
N PHE A 4 16.08 -11.03 21.83
CA PHE A 4 14.67 -11.15 21.47
C PHE A 4 14.41 -10.30 20.22
N ASN A 5 14.05 -10.96 19.12
CA ASN A 5 13.50 -10.32 17.92
C ASN A 5 12.12 -9.72 18.27
N LEU A 6 11.89 -8.45 17.91
CA LEU A 6 10.62 -7.75 18.19
C LEU A 6 9.39 -8.53 17.71
N GLY A 7 9.48 -9.16 16.55
CA GLY A 7 8.39 -9.95 15.99
C GLY A 7 8.08 -11.23 16.78
N ALA A 8 9.07 -11.83 17.45
CA ALA A 8 8.83 -12.97 18.34
C ALA A 8 8.14 -12.51 19.64
N LEU A 9 8.56 -11.37 20.19
CA LEU A 9 7.92 -10.73 21.35
C LEU A 9 6.45 -10.41 21.08
N ILE A 10 6.16 -9.70 19.98
CA ILE A 10 4.79 -9.32 19.62
C ILE A 10 3.91 -10.57 19.45
N LYS A 11 4.37 -11.59 18.72
CA LYS A 11 3.61 -12.84 18.54
C LYS A 11 3.23 -13.51 19.85
N ASN A 12 4.13 -13.47 20.84
CA ASN A 12 3.92 -14.10 22.13
C ASN A 12 3.00 -13.28 23.04
N CYS A 13 3.07 -11.94 22.98
CA CYS A 13 2.30 -11.05 23.86
C CYS A 13 0.88 -10.76 23.33
N VAL A 14 0.73 -10.47 22.03
CA VAL A 14 -0.55 -10.01 21.45
C VAL A 14 -1.11 -10.93 20.36
N GLY A 15 -0.42 -12.03 20.06
CA GLY A 15 -0.87 -13.06 19.14
C GLY A 15 -0.40 -12.90 17.69
N LYS A 16 -0.51 -13.99 16.93
CA LYS A 16 -0.03 -14.10 15.53
C LYS A 16 -0.83 -13.23 14.55
N GLU A 17 -2.13 -13.08 14.78
CA GLU A 17 -3.02 -12.33 13.88
C GLU A 17 -2.70 -10.84 13.85
N LEU A 18 -2.59 -10.20 15.03
CA LEU A 18 -2.27 -8.78 15.10
C LEU A 18 -0.86 -8.48 14.58
N PHE A 19 0.09 -9.38 14.83
CA PHE A 19 1.43 -9.33 14.24
C PHE A 19 1.38 -9.35 12.70
N LYS A 20 0.59 -10.25 12.11
CA LYS A 20 0.45 -10.38 10.65
C LYS A 20 -0.11 -9.09 10.05
N LYS A 21 -1.19 -8.56 10.62
CA LYS A 21 -1.79 -7.28 10.19
C LYS A 21 -0.82 -6.11 10.29
N ALA A 22 -0.09 -6.00 11.40
CA ALA A 22 0.91 -4.95 11.57
C ALA A 22 2.03 -5.07 10.53
N LYS A 23 2.42 -6.29 10.13
CA LYS A 23 3.44 -6.49 9.10
C LYS A 23 2.93 -6.18 7.69
N GLU A 24 1.67 -6.52 7.42
CA GLU A 24 1.00 -6.30 6.13
C GLU A 24 0.58 -4.84 5.93
N PHE A 25 0.44 -4.05 7.00
CA PHE A 25 0.14 -2.63 6.90
C PHE A 25 1.22 -1.89 6.10
N PRO A 26 0.87 -1.14 5.04
CA PRO A 26 1.86 -0.51 4.17
C PRO A 26 2.70 0.54 4.92
N THR A 27 4.01 0.57 4.66
CA THR A 27 4.91 1.52 5.33
C THR A 27 4.69 2.96 4.88
N ASN A 28 4.33 3.16 3.61
CA ASN A 28 4.00 4.47 3.05
C ASN A 28 2.76 5.12 3.68
N MET A 29 1.98 4.38 4.47
CA MET A 29 0.85 4.90 5.24
C MET A 29 1.25 5.51 6.58
N ILE A 30 2.52 5.42 6.99
CA ILE A 30 3.02 6.05 8.22
C ILE A 30 4.02 7.15 7.85
N ASN A 31 3.68 8.38 8.20
CA ASN A 31 4.56 9.52 8.04
C ASN A 31 5.21 9.89 9.39
N ILE A 32 6.53 9.78 9.48
CA ILE A 32 7.30 10.20 10.66
C ILE A 32 7.51 11.71 10.58
N ILE A 33 6.91 12.44 11.50
CA ILE A 33 6.97 13.91 11.59
C ILE A 33 8.30 14.32 12.23
N SER A 34 8.62 13.73 13.37
CA SER A 34 9.84 14.02 14.13
C SER A 34 10.34 12.76 14.82
N LEU A 35 11.65 12.60 14.89
CA LEU A 35 12.28 11.48 15.56
C LEU A 35 13.58 11.93 16.25
N LYS A 36 13.55 12.09 17.57
CA LYS A 36 14.73 12.20 18.42
C LYS A 36 15.07 10.80 18.93
N LYS A 37 16.34 10.40 18.91
CA LYS A 37 16.74 9.01 19.19
C LYS A 37 17.04 8.71 20.66
N ASP A 38 17.46 9.71 21.44
CA ASP A 38 17.86 9.51 22.84
C ASP A 38 17.67 10.79 23.69
N PRO A 39 16.78 10.80 24.70
CA PRO A 39 15.69 9.83 24.85
C PRO A 39 14.81 9.82 23.59
N LEU A 40 14.20 8.67 23.28
CA LEU A 40 13.35 8.52 22.11
C LEU A 40 12.13 9.44 22.24
N PHE A 41 11.97 10.30 21.25
CA PHE A 41 10.76 11.08 21.07
C PHE A 41 10.34 11.01 19.61
N ALA A 42 9.26 10.27 19.33
CA ALA A 42 8.76 10.04 17.98
C ALA A 42 7.34 10.57 17.83
N ARG A 43 7.09 11.36 16.78
CA ARG A 43 5.76 11.82 16.37
C ARG A 43 5.46 11.28 14.97
N MET A 44 4.34 10.61 14.80
CA MET A 44 3.96 9.97 13.54
C MET A 44 2.47 10.20 13.25
N ILE A 45 2.12 10.25 11.96
CA ILE A 45 0.73 10.12 11.49
C ILE A 45 0.58 8.84 10.69
N VAL A 46 -0.55 8.17 10.90
CA VAL A 46 -0.95 6.96 10.21
C VAL A 46 -2.23 7.22 9.44
N PHE A 47 -2.24 6.87 8.16
CA PHE A 47 -3.40 6.98 7.28
C PHE A 47 -4.05 5.61 7.11
N ASP A 48 -5.31 5.46 7.51
CA ASP A 48 -6.06 4.20 7.42
C ASP A 48 -7.54 4.46 7.19
N GLU A 49 -8.14 3.85 6.16
CA GLU A 49 -9.60 3.83 5.89
C GLU A 49 -10.29 5.21 5.97
N GLU A 50 -9.76 6.21 5.26
CA GLU A 50 -10.27 7.61 5.26
C GLU A 50 -10.12 8.34 6.62
N ARG A 51 -9.19 7.89 7.49
CA ARG A 51 -8.87 8.56 8.75
C ARG A 51 -7.38 8.75 8.95
N GLU A 52 -7.04 9.82 9.66
CA GLU A 52 -5.69 10.14 10.12
C GLU A 52 -5.60 9.86 11.62
N PHE A 53 -4.65 9.01 12.01
CA PHE A 53 -4.34 8.72 13.40
C PHE A 53 -2.96 9.25 13.78
N HIS A 54 -2.82 9.78 14.98
CA HIS A 54 -1.57 10.27 15.54
C HIS A 54 -0.96 9.23 16.46
N ILE A 55 0.35 9.06 16.39
CA ILE A 55 1.13 8.28 17.36
C ILE A 55 2.24 9.18 17.90
N ILE A 56 2.34 9.27 19.22
CA ILE A 56 3.47 9.91 19.89
C ILE A 56 4.06 8.90 20.87
N ILE A 57 5.37 8.68 20.78
CA ILE A 57 6.14 7.87 21.73
C ILE A 57 7.12 8.81 22.41
N ASP A 58 6.96 8.98 23.72
CA ASP A 58 7.78 9.85 24.56
C ASP A 58 8.43 9.01 25.67
N GLU A 59 9.70 8.66 25.47
CA GLU A 59 10.48 7.84 26.41
C GLU A 59 10.84 8.60 27.69
N GLU A 60 10.97 9.92 27.62
CA GLU A 60 11.34 10.78 28.75
C GLU A 60 10.17 10.89 29.73
N ASN A 61 8.97 11.17 29.23
CA ASN A 61 7.75 11.24 30.04
C ASN A 61 7.07 9.89 30.27
N LYS A 62 7.62 8.80 29.70
CA LYS A 62 7.04 7.45 29.72
C LYS A 62 5.57 7.46 29.29
N GLU A 63 5.31 8.03 28.13
CA GLU A 63 3.96 8.13 27.57
C GLU A 63 3.90 7.66 26.11
N ILE A 64 2.83 6.94 25.77
CA ILE A 64 2.48 6.61 24.40
C ILE A 64 1.06 7.10 24.14
N PHE A 65 0.94 8.10 23.27
CA PHE A 65 -0.34 8.64 22.83
C PHE A 65 -0.71 8.05 21.48
N HIS A 66 -1.95 7.56 21.36
CA HIS A 66 -2.53 7.20 20.08
C HIS A 66 -4.04 7.35 20.07
N ASP A 67 -4.61 7.88 18.99
CA ASP A 67 -6.04 8.18 18.84
C ASP A 67 -6.78 7.18 17.93
N CYS A 68 -6.23 5.99 17.73
CA CYS A 68 -6.93 4.88 17.09
C CYS A 68 -8.08 4.38 17.97
N PRO A 69 -9.22 3.91 17.39
CA PRO A 69 -10.33 3.35 18.14
C PRO A 69 -9.93 2.30 19.20
N SER A 70 -8.90 1.48 18.93
CA SER A 70 -8.40 0.51 19.91
C SER A 70 -7.89 1.17 21.20
N PHE A 71 -7.23 2.32 21.11
CA PHE A 71 -6.72 3.07 22.26
C PHE A 71 -7.82 3.84 23.00
N LEU A 72 -8.88 4.23 22.28
CA LEU A 72 -10.06 4.92 22.81
C LEU A 72 -11.05 3.99 23.53
N ILE A 73 -11.35 2.83 22.94
CA ILE A 73 -12.50 2.00 23.32
C ILE A 73 -12.18 1.02 24.45
N TYR A 74 -10.96 0.47 24.49
CA TYR A 74 -10.62 -0.60 25.41
C TYR A 74 -9.98 -0.07 26.70
N SER A 75 -10.43 -0.54 27.85
CA SER A 75 -9.77 -0.32 29.15
C SER A 75 -8.51 -1.17 29.30
N ASP A 76 -8.54 -2.41 28.79
CA ASP A 76 -7.46 -3.38 28.93
C ASP A 76 -6.28 -3.01 28.02
N ARG A 77 -5.07 -2.93 28.61
CA ARG A 77 -3.86 -2.48 27.92
C ARG A 77 -3.50 -3.34 26.71
N ASP A 78 -3.61 -4.65 26.83
CA ASP A 78 -3.29 -5.59 25.74
C ASP A 78 -4.24 -5.43 24.55
N LYS A 79 -5.48 -4.97 24.80
CA LYS A 79 -6.47 -4.68 23.75
C LYS A 79 -6.32 -3.29 23.15
N LYS A 80 -5.57 -2.39 23.79
CA LYS A 80 -5.21 -1.09 23.21
C LYS A 80 -4.15 -1.23 22.12
N ILE A 81 -3.27 -2.22 22.21
CA ILE A 81 -2.22 -2.44 21.20
C ILE A 81 -2.87 -2.73 19.84
N CYS A 82 -2.61 -1.86 18.86
CA CYS A 82 -3.23 -1.92 17.54
C CYS A 82 -2.19 -2.19 16.43
N LYS A 83 -2.66 -2.50 15.22
CA LYS A 83 -1.80 -2.73 14.04
C LYS A 83 -0.89 -1.52 13.73
N HIS A 84 -1.39 -0.30 13.95
CA HIS A 84 -0.70 0.96 13.65
C HIS A 84 0.49 1.21 14.59
N PHE A 85 0.30 1.03 15.90
CA PHE A 85 1.36 1.16 16.89
C PHE A 85 2.48 0.13 16.65
N LEU A 86 2.11 -1.14 16.43
CA LEU A 86 3.08 -2.19 16.13
C LEU A 86 3.85 -1.92 14.83
N LYS A 87 3.15 -1.46 13.78
CA LYS A 87 3.80 -1.05 12.54
C LYS A 87 4.77 0.10 12.79
N SER A 88 4.40 1.08 13.61
CA SER A 88 5.25 2.20 13.98
C SER A 88 6.53 1.76 14.68
N LEU A 89 6.44 0.77 15.59
CA LEU A 89 7.62 0.16 16.22
C LEU A 89 8.54 -0.52 15.20
N PHE A 90 8.00 -1.19 14.17
CA PHE A 90 8.81 -1.77 13.10
C PHE A 90 9.56 -0.73 12.25
N LEU A 91 9.18 0.55 12.32
CA LEU A 91 9.87 1.65 11.63
C LEU A 91 10.96 2.31 12.48
N LEU A 92 11.01 2.01 13.78
CA LEU A 92 12.05 2.46 14.68
C LEU A 92 13.27 1.52 14.62
N ASN A 93 14.37 1.93 15.25
CA ASN A 93 15.51 1.04 15.47
C ASN A 93 15.06 -0.20 16.28
N GLU A 94 15.45 -1.39 15.84
CA GLU A 94 15.00 -2.67 16.43
C GLU A 94 15.32 -2.78 17.93
N GLU A 95 16.49 -2.32 18.38
CA GLU A 95 16.88 -2.38 19.78
C GLU A 95 15.96 -1.50 20.64
N LYS A 96 15.71 -0.27 20.21
CA LYS A 96 14.78 0.64 20.89
C LYS A 96 13.33 0.17 20.84
N ALA A 97 12.90 -0.37 19.70
CA ALA A 97 11.55 -0.91 19.57
C ALA A 97 11.32 -2.12 20.50
N VAL A 98 12.32 -3.01 20.63
CA VAL A 98 12.31 -4.12 21.59
C VAL A 98 12.28 -3.61 23.03
N GLU A 99 13.08 -2.59 23.35
CA GLU A 99 13.12 -1.99 24.68
C GLU A 99 11.75 -1.39 25.08
N ILE A 100 11.16 -0.56 24.21
CA ILE A 100 9.84 0.05 24.44
C ILE A 100 8.77 -1.02 24.60
N PHE A 101 8.76 -2.04 23.74
CA PHE A 101 7.75 -3.08 23.80
C PHE A 101 7.87 -3.94 25.08
N LYS A 102 9.11 -4.24 25.52
CA LYS A 102 9.34 -4.95 26.79
C LYS A 102 8.98 -4.12 28.01
N THR A 103 9.23 -2.82 27.95
CA THR A 103 8.96 -1.88 29.05
C THR A 103 7.62 -1.18 28.88
N LEU A 104 6.74 -1.68 28.01
CA LEU A 104 5.44 -1.06 27.70
C LEU A 104 4.59 -0.87 28.96
N GLU A 105 4.76 -1.74 29.95
CA GLU A 105 4.12 -1.65 31.26
C GLU A 105 4.46 -0.35 32.02
N SER A 106 5.63 0.22 31.77
CA SER A 106 6.07 1.49 32.36
C SER A 106 5.51 2.72 31.63
N TYR A 107 4.91 2.58 30.44
CA TYR A 107 4.40 3.70 29.64
C TYR A 107 2.91 3.96 29.84
N THR A 108 2.52 5.17 30.24
CA THR A 108 1.10 5.54 30.25
C THR A 108 0.54 5.56 28.82
N LEU A 109 -0.45 4.72 28.53
CA LEU A 109 -1.12 4.66 27.22
C LEU A 109 -2.31 5.62 27.21
N THR A 110 -2.11 6.79 26.61
CA THR A 110 -3.10 7.86 26.55
C THR A 110 -3.79 7.90 25.19
N SER A 111 -5.04 8.39 25.21
CA SER A 111 -5.87 8.54 24.03
C SER A 111 -6.89 9.65 24.29
N GLU A 112 -7.03 10.58 23.35
CA GLU A 112 -8.04 11.64 23.41
C GLU A 112 -8.71 11.79 22.04
N ASP A 113 -10.04 11.82 22.05
CA ASP A 113 -10.87 11.82 20.84
C ASP A 113 -10.83 13.21 20.17
N PHE A 114 -11.13 14.28 20.93
CA PHE A 114 -11.17 15.69 20.50
C PHE A 114 -10.64 16.59 21.63
N GLY A 115 -9.78 17.58 21.35
CA GLY A 115 -9.30 18.52 22.39
C GLY A 115 -7.79 18.58 22.63
N SER A 116 -7.04 17.57 22.20
CA SER A 116 -5.66 17.37 22.67
C SER A 116 -4.68 18.44 22.17
N LYS A 117 -4.06 19.17 23.11
CA LYS A 117 -2.94 20.09 22.82
C LYS A 117 -1.82 19.40 22.02
N LYS A 118 -1.59 18.11 22.25
CA LYS A 118 -0.59 17.30 21.53
C LYS A 118 -0.92 17.12 20.05
N LYS A 119 -2.20 16.91 19.71
CA LYS A 119 -2.65 16.86 18.31
C LYS A 119 -2.44 18.22 17.63
N SER A 120 -2.79 19.31 18.31
CA SER A 120 -2.59 20.68 17.81
C SER A 120 -1.12 20.96 17.50
N GLU A 121 -0.22 20.61 18.41
CA GLU A 121 1.23 20.73 18.20
C GLU A 121 1.74 19.86 17.04
N ASN A 122 1.27 18.61 16.91
CA ASN A 122 1.65 17.73 15.80
C ASN A 122 1.26 18.32 14.45
N PHE A 123 0.00 18.77 14.33
CA PHE A 123 -0.48 19.40 13.11
C PHE A 123 0.25 20.71 12.81
N THR A 124 0.61 21.50 13.82
CA THR A 124 1.42 22.71 13.64
C THR A 124 2.83 22.38 13.13
N LEU A 125 3.48 21.33 13.67
CA LEU A 125 4.79 20.88 13.18
C LEU A 125 4.72 20.39 11.73
N LEU A 126 3.68 19.62 11.40
CA LEU A 126 3.44 19.17 10.03
C LEU A 126 3.20 20.32 9.07
N ALA A 127 2.40 21.30 9.49
CA ALA A 127 2.19 22.50 8.70
C ALA A 127 3.49 23.23 8.42
N ASN A 128 4.31 23.46 9.46
CA ASN A 128 5.61 24.11 9.32
C ASN A 128 6.56 23.32 8.41
N ARG A 129 6.54 21.99 8.48
CA ARG A 129 7.30 21.12 7.58
C ARG A 129 6.84 21.29 6.14
N CYS A 130 5.53 21.33 5.91
CA CYS A 130 4.97 21.56 4.58
C CYS A 130 5.38 22.92 4.02
N PHE A 131 5.35 23.98 4.84
CA PHE A 131 5.76 25.33 4.43
C PHE A 131 7.26 25.45 4.15
N ASN A 132 8.10 24.87 5.02
CA ASN A 132 9.54 25.16 5.02
C ASN A 132 10.37 24.13 4.24
N GLU A 133 9.97 22.85 4.24
CA GLU A 133 10.75 21.77 3.64
C GLU A 133 10.19 21.32 2.29
N LEU A 134 8.86 21.31 2.14
CA LEU A 134 8.18 20.71 0.98
C LEU A 134 7.63 21.75 -0.01
N ASP A 135 7.69 23.03 0.32
CA ASP A 135 7.09 24.15 -0.44
C ASP A 135 5.61 23.91 -0.80
N ASN A 136 4.88 23.20 0.08
CA ASN A 136 3.51 22.77 -0.14
C ASN A 136 2.56 23.49 0.83
N TYR A 137 2.14 24.68 0.42
CA TYR A 137 1.37 25.59 1.29
C TYR A 137 -0.07 25.15 1.50
N VAL A 138 -0.71 24.48 0.55
CA VAL A 138 -2.11 24.04 0.71
C VAL A 138 -2.19 22.94 1.77
N ASP A 139 -1.36 21.90 1.70
CA ASP A 139 -1.32 20.86 2.73
C ASP A 139 -0.91 21.46 4.09
N GLY A 140 0.01 22.42 4.10
CA GLY A 140 0.40 23.10 5.32
C GLY A 140 -0.75 23.88 5.97
N LEU A 141 -1.55 24.60 5.19
CA LEU A 141 -2.75 25.29 5.68
C LEU A 141 -3.79 24.31 6.19
N ASN A 142 -4.03 23.19 5.49
CA ASN A 142 -4.96 22.15 5.94
C ASN A 142 -4.54 21.59 7.31
N TYR A 143 -3.25 21.33 7.52
CA TYR A 143 -2.74 20.92 8.83
C TYR A 143 -2.89 22.05 9.88
N LEU A 144 -2.60 23.31 9.56
CA LEU A 144 -2.87 24.42 10.50
C LEU A 144 -4.34 24.50 10.91
N ASN A 145 -5.27 24.32 9.96
CA ASN A 145 -6.69 24.32 10.26
C ASN A 145 -7.06 23.18 11.21
N LYS A 146 -6.52 21.96 10.99
CA LYS A 146 -6.69 20.82 11.91
C LYS A 146 -6.06 21.06 13.29
N ALA A 147 -5.07 21.94 13.39
CA ALA A 147 -4.46 22.31 14.67
C ALA A 147 -5.38 23.16 15.57
N ILE A 148 -6.47 23.72 15.03
CA ILE A 148 -7.46 24.50 15.79
C ILE A 148 -8.40 23.53 16.51
N ILE A 149 -8.06 23.26 17.77
CA ILE A 149 -8.77 22.26 18.59
C ILE A 149 -9.56 22.91 19.74
N ASN A 150 -9.14 24.08 20.23
CA ASN A 150 -9.82 24.83 21.27
C ASN A 150 -9.95 26.31 20.84
N GLN A 151 -11.18 26.83 20.90
CA GLN A 151 -11.54 28.19 20.48
C GLN A 151 -10.83 29.28 21.31
N SER A 152 -10.58 29.03 22.59
CA SER A 152 -9.97 30.00 23.51
C SER A 152 -8.46 30.21 23.33
N GLN A 153 -7.77 29.32 22.62
CA GLN A 153 -6.30 29.34 22.47
C GLN A 153 -5.86 29.13 21.02
N CYS A 154 -6.60 29.67 20.05
CA CYS A 154 -6.33 29.47 18.62
C CYS A 154 -5.88 30.73 17.86
N GLY A 155 -5.84 31.90 18.50
CA GLY A 155 -5.56 33.18 17.84
C GLY A 155 -4.27 33.19 17.01
N SER A 156 -3.15 32.70 17.57
CA SER A 156 -1.87 32.64 16.85
C SER A 156 -1.91 31.69 15.65
N ILE A 157 -2.66 30.58 15.73
CA ILE A 157 -2.83 29.63 14.63
C ILE A 157 -3.67 30.26 13.51
N ILE A 158 -4.77 30.93 13.88
CA ILE A 158 -5.63 31.66 12.94
C ILE A 158 -4.85 32.77 12.24
N GLU A 159 -4.13 33.60 12.99
CA GLU A 159 -3.30 34.66 12.43
C GLU A 159 -2.28 34.11 11.44
N ASN A 160 -1.60 33.02 11.79
CA ASN A 160 -0.62 32.39 10.93
C ASN A 160 -1.27 31.83 9.66
N PHE A 161 -2.43 31.17 9.78
CA PHE A 161 -3.20 30.68 8.63
C PHE A 161 -3.55 31.83 7.68
N LEU A 162 -4.14 32.90 8.19
CA LEU A 162 -4.58 34.06 7.40
C LEU A 162 -3.38 34.77 6.74
N ASN A 163 -2.26 34.95 7.45
CA ASN A 163 -1.09 35.61 6.89
C ASN A 163 -0.39 34.78 5.82
N ILE A 164 -0.24 33.46 6.03
CA ILE A 164 0.40 32.58 5.06
C ILE A 164 -0.43 32.48 3.78
N SER A 165 -1.74 32.21 3.92
CA SER A 165 -2.65 32.09 2.77
C SER A 165 -2.68 33.38 1.95
N LEU A 166 -2.74 34.56 2.59
CA LEU A 166 -2.64 35.85 1.88
C LEU A 166 -1.30 36.05 1.19
N LYS A 167 -0.19 35.84 1.90
CA LYS A 167 1.16 36.02 1.34
C LYS A 167 1.40 35.14 0.11
N LYS A 168 0.73 33.99 0.03
CA LYS A 168 0.85 33.02 -1.06
C LYS A 168 -0.28 33.10 -2.10
N GLY A 169 -1.24 34.01 -1.95
CA GLY A 169 -2.36 34.15 -2.89
C GLY A 169 -3.33 32.95 -2.90
N LEU A 170 -3.46 32.24 -1.78
CA LEU A 170 -4.29 31.03 -1.65
C LEU A 170 -5.72 31.41 -1.24
N PHE A 171 -6.45 32.09 -2.14
CA PHE A 171 -7.74 32.68 -1.80
C PHE A 171 -8.88 31.67 -1.62
N ILE A 172 -8.82 30.50 -2.26
CA ILE A 172 -9.83 29.43 -2.04
C ILE A 172 -9.77 28.98 -0.59
N GLU A 173 -8.58 28.58 -0.13
CA GLU A 173 -8.31 28.12 1.23
C GLU A 173 -8.61 29.24 2.24
N PHE A 174 -8.23 30.48 1.93
CA PHE A 174 -8.49 31.65 2.77
C PHE A 174 -9.98 31.84 3.03
N PHE A 175 -10.81 31.95 1.99
CA PHE A 175 -12.24 32.19 2.16
C PHE A 175 -12.99 30.96 2.69
N GLU A 176 -12.59 29.75 2.30
CA GLU A 176 -13.18 28.53 2.84
C GLU A 176 -12.97 28.44 4.36
N PHE A 177 -11.75 28.75 4.82
CA PHE A 177 -11.41 28.77 6.23
C PHE A 177 -12.24 29.77 7.02
N ILE A 178 -12.33 31.01 6.54
CA ILE A 178 -13.11 32.08 7.20
C ILE A 178 -14.59 31.71 7.26
N ARG A 179 -15.15 31.22 6.14
CA ARG A 179 -16.54 30.71 6.08
C ARG A 179 -16.80 29.64 7.14
N LYS A 180 -15.95 28.62 7.21
CA LYS A 180 -16.08 27.54 8.21
C LYS A 180 -15.95 28.09 9.62
N GLY A 181 -15.03 29.01 9.85
CA GLY A 181 -14.83 29.61 11.17
C GLY A 181 -16.04 30.40 11.67
N TYR A 182 -16.68 31.20 10.82
CA TYR A 182 -17.92 31.89 11.19
C TYR A 182 -19.10 30.94 11.46
N ARG A 183 -19.15 29.79 10.75
CA ARG A 183 -20.16 28.75 10.98
C ARG A 183 -19.90 27.91 12.24
N ASN A 184 -18.64 27.81 12.69
CA ASN A 184 -18.20 26.89 13.75
C ASN A 184 -17.66 27.60 15.01
N GLU A 185 -18.41 28.57 15.56
CA GLU A 185 -18.12 29.25 16.84
C GLU A 185 -16.78 30.04 16.92
N LEU A 186 -15.99 30.14 15.83
CA LEU A 186 -14.77 30.96 15.79
C LEU A 186 -15.02 32.44 15.45
N GLY A 187 -16.29 32.82 15.23
CA GLY A 187 -16.66 34.16 14.75
C GLY A 187 -16.12 35.30 15.61
N SER A 188 -16.18 35.17 16.94
CA SER A 188 -15.66 36.19 17.88
C SER A 188 -14.14 36.38 17.75
N THR A 189 -13.40 35.32 17.45
CA THR A 189 -11.95 35.39 17.23
C THR A 189 -11.62 35.96 15.86
N LEU A 190 -12.40 35.61 14.83
CA LEU A 190 -12.24 36.13 13.47
C LEU A 190 -12.51 37.64 13.37
N GLU A 191 -13.40 38.20 14.20
CA GLU A 191 -13.64 39.65 14.25
C GLU A 191 -12.37 40.46 14.56
N ILE A 192 -11.45 39.92 15.36
CA ILE A 192 -10.15 40.56 15.64
C ILE A 192 -9.34 40.74 14.35
N TYR A 193 -9.50 39.82 13.40
CA TYR A 193 -8.77 39.80 12.12
C TYR A 193 -9.56 40.42 10.96
N LYS A 194 -10.63 41.17 11.22
CA LYS A 194 -11.48 41.80 10.19
C LYS A 194 -10.68 42.62 9.16
N LYS A 195 -9.66 43.37 9.58
CA LYS A 195 -8.78 44.13 8.65
C LYS A 195 -7.96 43.21 7.74
N THR A 196 -7.46 42.09 8.27
CA THR A 196 -6.74 41.07 7.50
C THR A 196 -7.67 40.40 6.49
N ILE A 197 -8.90 40.08 6.91
CA ILE A 197 -9.94 39.53 6.05
C ILE A 197 -10.24 40.50 4.91
N GLN A 198 -10.50 41.78 5.21
CA GLN A 198 -10.72 42.83 4.22
C GLN A 198 -9.55 42.93 3.24
N ARG A 199 -8.31 43.01 3.71
CA ARG A 199 -7.11 42.99 2.84
C ARG A 199 -7.08 41.77 1.91
N GLY A 200 -7.57 40.63 2.37
CA GLY A 200 -7.72 39.43 1.54
C GLY A 200 -8.69 39.59 0.39
N PHE A 201 -9.84 40.23 0.63
CA PHE A 201 -10.74 40.63 -0.45
C PHE A 201 -10.04 41.54 -1.45
N GLU A 202 -9.31 42.57 -0.98
CA GLU A 202 -8.62 43.52 -1.87
C GLU A 202 -7.58 42.85 -2.77
N GLN A 203 -6.79 41.94 -2.21
CA GLN A 203 -5.81 41.19 -2.99
C GLN A 203 -6.49 40.22 -3.96
N PHE A 204 -7.57 39.54 -3.53
CA PHE A 204 -8.34 38.65 -4.37
C PHE A 204 -8.95 39.37 -5.58
N LEU A 205 -9.45 40.61 -5.41
CA LEU A 205 -9.98 41.39 -6.53
C LEU A 205 -8.95 41.52 -7.67
N ASN A 206 -7.66 41.56 -7.37
CA ASN A 206 -6.62 41.68 -8.40
C ASN A 206 -6.17 40.34 -9.02
N SER A 207 -6.74 39.20 -8.58
CA SER A 207 -6.36 37.85 -9.04
C SER A 207 -7.52 37.04 -9.62
N ILE A 208 -8.73 37.60 -9.71
CA ILE A 208 -9.93 36.89 -10.18
C ILE A 208 -9.74 36.20 -11.54
N SER A 209 -9.12 36.86 -12.52
CA SER A 209 -8.86 36.31 -13.86
C SER A 209 -7.95 35.07 -13.86
N GLN A 210 -7.20 34.83 -12.78
CA GLN A 210 -6.30 33.68 -12.67
C GLN A 210 -7.01 32.38 -12.26
N TYR A 211 -8.26 32.45 -11.83
CA TYR A 211 -9.01 31.29 -11.34
C TYR A 211 -9.74 30.56 -12.47
N SER A 212 -9.91 29.25 -12.33
CA SER A 212 -10.94 28.57 -13.12
C SER A 212 -12.30 29.09 -12.70
N PHE A 213 -13.24 29.17 -13.64
CA PHE A 213 -14.59 29.66 -13.34
C PHE A 213 -15.27 28.86 -12.21
N TYR A 214 -15.04 27.54 -12.13
CA TYR A 214 -15.52 26.72 -11.02
C TYR A 214 -14.98 27.18 -9.65
N ASN A 215 -13.68 27.44 -9.56
CA ASN A 215 -13.07 27.90 -8.32
C ASN A 215 -13.53 29.31 -7.95
N LEU A 216 -13.77 30.18 -8.94
CA LEU A 216 -14.39 31.49 -8.71
C LEU A 216 -15.78 31.34 -8.08
N LEU A 217 -16.64 30.47 -8.64
CA LEU A 217 -17.98 30.22 -8.11
C LEU A 217 -17.94 29.73 -6.65
N ARG A 218 -16.99 28.84 -6.32
CA ARG A 218 -16.76 28.39 -4.95
C ARG A 218 -16.37 29.55 -4.04
N ILE A 219 -15.41 30.38 -4.45
CA ILE A 219 -15.00 31.55 -3.68
C ILE A 219 -16.17 32.50 -3.46
N ILE A 220 -16.97 32.80 -4.50
CA ILE A 220 -18.17 33.63 -4.40
C ILE A 220 -19.13 33.05 -3.34
N ASN A 221 -19.40 31.74 -3.39
CA ASN A 221 -20.26 31.10 -2.39
C ASN A 221 -19.70 31.22 -0.96
N TYR A 222 -18.37 31.12 -0.80
CA TYR A 222 -17.73 31.30 0.51
C TYR A 222 -17.85 32.75 1.00
N ILE A 223 -17.60 33.70 0.10
CA ILE A 223 -17.73 35.13 0.35
C ILE A 223 -19.15 35.51 0.76
N GLU A 224 -20.17 35.00 0.07
CA GLU A 224 -21.58 35.27 0.39
C GLU A 224 -21.95 34.87 1.82
N ASP A 225 -21.42 33.74 2.28
CA ASP A 225 -21.60 33.34 3.67
C ASP A 225 -20.84 34.24 4.64
N ILE A 226 -19.65 34.70 4.30
CA ILE A 226 -18.85 35.63 5.13
C ILE A 226 -19.56 36.98 5.27
N PHE A 227 -20.21 37.48 4.21
CA PHE A 227 -20.96 38.73 4.24
C PHE A 227 -22.21 38.72 5.11
N LYS A 228 -22.66 37.55 5.58
CA LYS A 228 -23.67 37.47 6.65
C LYS A 228 -23.14 37.98 8.00
N TYR A 229 -21.82 38.02 8.17
CA TYR A 229 -21.15 38.39 9.43
C TYR A 229 -20.33 39.69 9.30
N ILE A 230 -19.75 39.96 8.13
CA ILE A 230 -18.96 41.16 7.85
C ILE A 230 -19.75 42.10 6.93
N SER A 231 -19.86 43.39 7.29
CA SER A 231 -20.46 44.40 6.41
C SER A 231 -19.75 44.47 5.06
N VAL A 232 -20.54 44.58 3.99
CA VAL A 232 -20.07 44.70 2.59
C VAL A 232 -19.58 46.12 2.26
N ASP A 233 -19.87 47.11 3.11
CA ASP A 233 -19.62 48.53 2.83
C ASP A 233 -18.15 48.85 2.48
N PHE A 234 -17.18 48.06 2.97
CA PHE A 234 -15.77 48.28 2.65
C PHE A 234 -15.44 48.07 1.17
N LEU A 235 -16.24 47.28 0.44
CA LEU A 235 -16.09 47.10 -1.01
C LEU A 235 -16.41 48.38 -1.79
N ALA A 236 -17.14 49.31 -1.20
CA ALA A 236 -17.47 50.59 -1.82
C ALA A 236 -16.20 51.39 -2.19
N ASN A 237 -15.15 51.26 -1.37
CA ASN A 237 -13.84 51.88 -1.63
C ASN A 237 -13.16 51.36 -2.91
N HIS A 238 -13.61 50.22 -3.42
CA HIS A 238 -13.05 49.55 -4.59
C HIS A 238 -13.89 49.74 -5.86
N PHE A 239 -14.78 50.74 -5.89
CA PHE A 239 -15.61 51.07 -7.07
C PHE A 239 -14.82 51.13 -8.38
N SER A 240 -13.62 51.72 -8.37
CA SER A 240 -12.78 51.83 -9.57
C SER A 240 -12.32 50.47 -10.12
N ILE A 241 -12.11 49.47 -9.25
CA ILE A 241 -11.74 48.10 -9.63
C ILE A 241 -12.95 47.40 -10.24
N PHE A 242 -14.11 47.48 -9.59
CA PHE A 242 -15.36 46.93 -10.13
C PHE A 242 -15.71 47.52 -11.50
N LYS A 243 -15.56 48.84 -11.68
CA LYS A 243 -15.79 49.50 -12.98
C LYS A 243 -14.86 48.96 -14.07
N LYS A 244 -13.60 48.64 -13.75
CA LYS A 244 -12.67 48.01 -14.70
C LYS A 244 -13.11 46.59 -15.05
N MET A 245 -13.49 45.80 -14.06
CA MET A 245 -13.95 44.41 -14.26
C MET A 245 -15.20 44.33 -15.14
N LEU A 246 -16.16 45.24 -14.95
CA LEU A 246 -17.35 45.35 -15.79
C LEU A 246 -17.05 45.67 -17.27
N LEU A 247 -15.87 46.21 -17.56
CA LEU A 247 -15.39 46.53 -18.90
C LEU A 247 -14.30 45.56 -19.39
N SER A 248 -13.91 44.59 -18.57
CA SER A 248 -12.89 43.60 -18.89
C SER A 248 -13.38 42.66 -19.99
N GLN A 249 -12.48 42.05 -20.74
CA GLN A 249 -12.85 40.93 -21.64
C GLN A 249 -12.79 39.57 -20.94
N ASP A 250 -12.28 39.54 -19.70
CA ASP A 250 -12.18 38.33 -18.91
C ASP A 250 -13.55 37.96 -18.31
N TRP A 251 -14.01 36.74 -18.60
CA TRP A 251 -15.31 36.23 -18.16
C TRP A 251 -15.45 36.20 -16.63
N ASN A 252 -14.39 35.83 -15.92
CA ASN A 252 -14.40 35.72 -14.46
C ASN A 252 -14.54 37.09 -13.80
N GLU A 253 -13.80 38.08 -14.30
CA GLU A 253 -13.86 39.45 -13.81
C GLU A 253 -15.24 40.06 -14.03
N GLN A 254 -15.78 39.93 -15.24
CA GLN A 254 -17.13 40.40 -15.56
C GLN A 254 -18.18 39.72 -14.66
N TYR A 255 -18.15 38.39 -14.58
CA TYR A 255 -19.10 37.61 -13.78
C TYR A 255 -19.08 38.03 -12.31
N PHE A 256 -17.89 38.07 -11.70
CA PHE A 256 -17.73 38.44 -10.30
C PHE A 256 -18.27 39.85 -10.01
N ALA A 257 -17.92 40.82 -10.85
CA ALA A 257 -18.35 42.20 -10.68
C ALA A 257 -19.87 42.35 -10.78
N ILE A 258 -20.49 41.77 -11.82
CA ILE A 258 -21.94 41.81 -12.00
C ILE A 258 -22.65 41.13 -10.82
N TYR A 259 -22.19 39.93 -10.43
CA TYR A 259 -22.79 39.17 -9.34
C TYR A 259 -22.79 39.96 -8.02
N ILE A 260 -21.62 40.45 -7.58
CA ILE A 260 -21.48 41.16 -6.30
C ILE A 260 -22.29 42.45 -6.28
N ILE A 261 -22.25 43.23 -7.37
CA ILE A 261 -23.00 44.49 -7.46
C ILE A 261 -24.50 44.22 -7.36
N ARG A 262 -25.04 43.23 -8.08
CA ARG A 262 -26.47 42.92 -8.03
C ARG A 262 -26.90 42.38 -6.69
N ARG A 263 -26.15 41.42 -6.15
CA ARG A 263 -26.48 40.76 -4.88
C ARG A 263 -26.53 41.74 -3.72
N HIS A 264 -25.61 42.70 -3.69
CA HIS A 264 -25.45 43.66 -2.59
C HIS A 264 -25.78 45.10 -2.99
N TYR A 265 -26.61 45.27 -4.02
CA TYR A 265 -26.90 46.56 -4.65
C TYR A 265 -27.26 47.66 -3.65
N ASN A 266 -28.23 47.39 -2.77
CA ASN A 266 -28.71 48.37 -1.80
C ASN A 266 -27.61 48.85 -0.83
N SER A 267 -26.76 47.93 -0.35
CA SER A 267 -25.67 48.26 0.58
C SER A 267 -24.57 49.04 -0.14
N LEU A 268 -24.18 48.60 -1.34
CA LEU A 268 -23.13 49.24 -2.13
C LEU A 268 -23.53 50.64 -2.60
N VAL A 269 -24.75 50.84 -3.07
CA VAL A 269 -25.27 52.17 -3.48
C VAL A 269 -25.37 53.12 -2.29
N LYS A 270 -25.77 52.62 -1.12
CA LYS A 270 -25.83 53.41 0.11
C LYS A 270 -24.43 53.89 0.53
N ALA A 271 -23.41 53.04 0.40
CA ALA A 271 -22.04 53.36 0.76
C ALA A 271 -21.32 54.20 -0.32
N GLU A 272 -21.65 53.98 -1.60
CA GLU A 272 -21.07 54.66 -2.76
C GLU A 272 -22.13 54.82 -3.87
N PRO A 273 -22.75 56.01 -4.02
CA PRO A 273 -23.82 56.25 -4.99
C PRO A 273 -23.44 56.00 -6.45
N ARG A 274 -22.15 56.01 -6.80
CA ARG A 274 -21.71 55.71 -8.17
C ARG A 274 -22.04 54.29 -8.65
N PHE A 275 -22.42 53.38 -7.75
CA PHE A 275 -22.92 52.05 -8.11
C PHE A 275 -24.31 52.05 -8.76
N THR A 276 -25.11 53.11 -8.61
CA THR A 276 -26.48 53.17 -9.15
C THR A 276 -26.52 52.94 -10.67
N ASP A 277 -25.59 53.54 -11.39
CA ASP A 277 -25.49 53.44 -12.86
C ASP A 277 -24.29 52.60 -13.31
N ALA A 278 -23.75 51.73 -12.44
CA ALA A 278 -22.56 50.95 -12.76
C ALA A 278 -22.81 49.91 -13.86
N ILE A 279 -24.02 49.35 -13.93
CA ILE A 279 -24.40 48.32 -14.90
C ILE A 279 -25.73 48.71 -15.55
N SER A 280 -25.74 48.86 -16.88
CA SER A 280 -26.96 49.08 -17.66
C SER A 280 -27.78 47.78 -17.80
N GLU A 281 -29.11 47.89 -17.90
CA GLU A 281 -29.99 46.73 -18.10
C GLU A 281 -29.70 46.00 -19.43
N ASP A 282 -29.32 46.71 -20.50
CA ASP A 282 -28.99 46.08 -21.79
C ASP A 282 -27.79 45.13 -21.69
N LYS A 283 -26.65 45.60 -21.17
CA LYS A 283 -25.47 44.75 -20.89
C LYS A 283 -25.79 43.58 -19.96
N THR A 284 -26.73 43.79 -19.05
CA THR A 284 -27.17 42.76 -18.11
C THR A 284 -27.96 41.67 -18.84
N ASN A 285 -28.84 42.04 -19.77
CA ASN A 285 -29.55 41.10 -20.63
C ASN A 285 -28.60 40.31 -21.51
N ASP A 286 -27.66 40.98 -22.18
CA ASP A 286 -26.66 40.31 -23.01
C ASP A 286 -25.82 39.30 -22.21
N PHE A 287 -25.45 39.66 -20.98
CA PHE A 287 -24.71 38.77 -20.08
C PHE A 287 -25.55 37.57 -19.61
N ARG A 288 -26.85 37.77 -19.32
CA ARG A 288 -27.77 36.67 -18.95
C ARG A 288 -27.85 35.63 -20.05
N GLU A 289 -27.98 36.06 -21.31
CA GLU A 289 -28.01 35.17 -22.47
C GLU A 289 -26.71 34.35 -22.57
N GLN A 290 -25.57 35.03 -22.53
CA GLN A 290 -24.25 34.37 -22.56
C GLN A 290 -24.06 33.38 -21.40
N LEU A 291 -24.55 33.72 -20.21
CA LEU A 291 -24.41 32.87 -19.03
C LEU A 291 -25.25 31.59 -19.12
N VAL A 292 -26.46 31.68 -19.69
CA VAL A 292 -27.30 30.51 -19.96
C VAL A 292 -26.64 29.62 -21.03
N ASP A 293 -26.16 30.20 -22.12
CA ASP A 293 -25.47 29.44 -23.17
C ASP A 293 -24.22 28.74 -22.63
N TYR A 294 -23.42 29.45 -21.82
CA TYR A 294 -22.25 28.89 -21.16
C TYR A 294 -22.63 27.72 -20.22
N PHE A 295 -23.73 27.82 -19.47
CA PHE A 295 -24.21 26.74 -18.62
C PHE A 295 -24.62 25.49 -19.40
N LEU A 296 -25.32 25.67 -20.52
CA LEU A 296 -25.72 24.55 -21.39
C LEU A 296 -24.51 23.90 -22.04
N GLN A 297 -23.53 24.70 -22.48
CA GLN A 297 -22.25 24.17 -22.99
C GLN A 297 -21.48 23.38 -21.91
N GLU A 298 -21.54 23.80 -20.65
CA GLU A 298 -20.91 23.05 -19.55
C GLU A 298 -21.60 21.70 -19.31
N ILE A 299 -22.91 21.60 -19.53
CA ILE A 299 -23.63 20.32 -19.54
C ILE A 299 -23.12 19.43 -20.70
N GLU A 300 -23.06 19.97 -21.92
CA GLU A 300 -22.56 19.23 -23.10
C GLU A 300 -21.12 18.74 -22.93
N ASN A 301 -20.31 19.48 -22.17
CA ASN A 301 -18.91 19.15 -21.86
C ASN A 301 -18.76 18.26 -20.62
N PHE A 302 -19.84 17.66 -20.11
CA PHE A 302 -19.83 16.78 -18.94
C PHE A 302 -19.20 17.41 -17.69
N SER A 303 -19.51 18.67 -17.43
CA SER A 303 -18.96 19.40 -16.28
C SER A 303 -19.44 18.86 -14.93
N VAL A 304 -18.69 19.16 -13.87
CA VAL A 304 -18.99 18.64 -12.53
C VAL A 304 -20.32 19.20 -12.02
N LEU A 305 -21.22 18.34 -11.52
CA LEU A 305 -22.56 18.76 -11.05
C LEU A 305 -22.50 19.90 -10.02
N GLU A 306 -21.52 19.89 -9.11
CA GLU A 306 -21.32 20.97 -8.14
C GLU A 306 -21.07 22.34 -8.79
N LYS A 307 -20.42 22.41 -9.96
CA LYS A 307 -20.25 23.66 -10.73
C LYS A 307 -21.60 24.18 -11.19
N LEU A 308 -22.40 23.30 -11.78
CA LEU A 308 -23.74 23.63 -12.28
C LEU A 308 -24.69 23.98 -11.14
N GLU A 309 -24.60 23.30 -9.99
CA GLU A 309 -25.35 23.64 -8.78
C GLU A 309 -25.02 25.05 -8.31
N LEU A 310 -23.72 25.40 -8.21
CA LEU A 310 -23.30 26.75 -7.82
C LEU A 310 -23.76 27.82 -8.82
N MET A 311 -23.71 27.54 -10.13
CA MET A 311 -24.23 28.47 -11.14
C MET A 311 -25.74 28.65 -10.97
N LYS A 312 -26.50 27.55 -10.88
CA LYS A 312 -27.96 27.56 -10.69
C LYS A 312 -28.36 28.36 -9.45
N GLU A 313 -27.69 28.15 -8.31
CA GLU A 313 -27.97 28.92 -7.08
C GLU A 313 -27.82 30.43 -7.31
N GLN A 314 -26.84 30.82 -8.13
CA GLN A 314 -26.51 32.21 -8.43
C GLN A 314 -27.39 32.82 -9.54
N PHE A 315 -28.04 32.02 -10.40
CA PHE A 315 -28.93 32.48 -11.48
C PHE A 315 -30.09 33.33 -10.98
N SER A 316 -30.58 33.04 -9.77
CA SER A 316 -31.59 33.85 -9.10
C SER A 316 -31.16 35.32 -8.92
N ILE A 317 -29.87 35.59 -8.72
CA ILE A 317 -29.32 36.96 -8.57
C ILE A 317 -29.31 37.70 -9.89
N PHE A 318 -29.16 36.96 -10.98
CA PHE A 318 -29.22 37.51 -12.32
C PHE A 318 -30.66 37.63 -12.82
N ASN A 319 -31.69 37.09 -12.15
CA ASN A 319 -33.06 36.97 -12.65
C ASN A 319 -33.14 36.15 -13.95
N ILE A 320 -32.42 35.04 -14.03
CA ILE A 320 -32.56 34.08 -15.13
C ILE A 320 -33.73 33.14 -14.80
N ASP A 321 -34.63 32.93 -15.77
CA ASP A 321 -35.77 32.04 -15.63
C ASP A 321 -35.33 30.56 -15.62
N GLU A 322 -35.89 29.77 -14.71
CA GLU A 322 -35.58 28.34 -14.55
C GLU A 322 -35.96 27.54 -15.80
N ASP A 323 -37.03 27.94 -16.50
CA ASP A 323 -37.52 27.26 -17.71
C ASP A 323 -36.46 27.19 -18.83
N ARG A 324 -35.46 28.08 -18.80
CA ARG A 324 -34.40 28.15 -19.81
C ARG A 324 -33.33 27.06 -19.68
N PHE A 325 -33.15 26.46 -18.51
CA PHE A 325 -32.02 25.54 -18.27
C PHE A 325 -32.37 24.33 -17.38
N LEU A 326 -33.45 24.38 -16.60
CA LEU A 326 -33.72 23.38 -15.55
C LEU A 326 -33.96 21.99 -16.12
N SER A 327 -34.66 21.89 -17.26
CA SER A 327 -34.91 20.60 -17.92
C SER A 327 -33.60 19.91 -18.34
N GLU A 328 -32.70 20.64 -19.00
CA GLU A 328 -31.39 20.12 -19.41
C GLU A 328 -30.54 19.73 -18.20
N TYR A 329 -30.53 20.56 -17.16
CA TYR A 329 -29.83 20.25 -15.91
C TYR A 329 -30.33 18.97 -15.23
N GLU A 330 -31.65 18.78 -15.12
CA GLU A 330 -32.23 17.57 -14.52
C GLU A 330 -32.02 16.32 -15.40
N ASN A 331 -32.03 16.47 -16.72
CA ASN A 331 -31.66 15.39 -17.65
C ASN A 331 -30.20 14.99 -17.48
N TYR A 332 -29.30 15.96 -17.43
CA TYR A 332 -27.87 15.73 -17.19
C TYR A 332 -27.61 15.08 -15.83
N LYS A 333 -28.29 15.51 -14.77
CA LYS A 333 -28.20 14.89 -13.44
C LYS A 333 -28.60 13.42 -13.46
N LYS A 334 -29.66 13.06 -14.20
CA LYS A 334 -30.05 11.66 -14.41
C LYS A 334 -28.99 10.91 -15.20
N GLU A 335 -28.46 11.49 -16.26
CA GLU A 335 -27.40 10.88 -17.07
C GLU A 335 -26.14 10.57 -16.24
N ILE A 336 -25.66 11.51 -15.44
CA ILE A 336 -24.52 11.31 -14.55
C ILE A 336 -24.80 10.21 -13.52
N LYS A 337 -26.00 10.17 -12.94
CA LYS A 337 -26.40 9.11 -12.02
C LYS A 337 -26.39 7.73 -12.70
N GLU A 338 -26.87 7.64 -13.94
CA GLU A 338 -26.82 6.40 -14.72
C GLU A 338 -25.40 5.99 -15.08
N LEU A 339 -24.52 6.95 -15.39
CA LEU A 339 -23.09 6.68 -15.58
C LEU A 339 -22.44 6.15 -14.29
N GLU A 340 -22.76 6.74 -13.14
CA GLU A 340 -22.26 6.28 -11.84
C GLU A 340 -22.73 4.85 -11.53
N LYS A 341 -24.01 4.53 -11.77
CA LYS A 341 -24.53 3.15 -11.66
C LYS A 341 -23.75 2.18 -12.55
N LYS A 342 -23.55 2.50 -13.84
CA LYS A 342 -22.78 1.67 -14.79
C LYS A 342 -21.35 1.41 -14.30
N VAL A 343 -20.74 2.40 -13.67
CA VAL A 343 -19.41 2.30 -13.07
C VAL A 343 -19.45 1.32 -11.88
N TYR A 344 -20.40 1.47 -10.95
CA TYR A 344 -20.58 0.49 -9.87
C TYR A 344 -20.84 -0.94 -10.37
N LEU A 345 -21.60 -1.13 -11.46
CA LEU A 345 -21.79 -2.45 -12.05
C LEU A 345 -20.45 -3.04 -12.56
N LYS A 346 -19.61 -2.25 -13.24
CA LYS A 346 -18.25 -2.68 -13.63
C LYS A 346 -17.40 -3.07 -12.42
N LYS A 347 -17.47 -2.29 -11.32
CA LYS A 347 -16.82 -2.62 -10.04
C LYS A 347 -17.30 -3.99 -9.51
N PHE A 348 -18.61 -4.21 -9.48
CA PHE A 348 -19.18 -5.45 -8.98
C PHE A 348 -18.78 -6.66 -9.82
N VAL A 349 -18.78 -6.52 -11.14
CA VAL A 349 -18.30 -7.55 -12.07
C VAL A 349 -16.85 -7.95 -11.76
N PHE A 350 -15.97 -6.98 -11.51
CA PHE A 350 -14.58 -7.25 -11.11
C PHE A 350 -14.49 -7.95 -9.76
N LEU A 351 -15.24 -7.50 -8.75
CA LEU A 351 -15.24 -8.13 -7.42
C LEU A 351 -15.79 -9.55 -7.45
N LYS A 352 -16.88 -9.80 -8.19
CA LYS A 352 -17.46 -11.13 -8.35
C LYS A 352 -16.51 -12.09 -9.08
N PHE A 353 -15.76 -11.59 -10.07
CA PHE A 353 -14.69 -12.37 -10.67
C PHE A 353 -13.64 -12.82 -9.64
N LEU A 354 -13.22 -11.93 -8.72
CA LEU A 354 -12.29 -12.30 -7.65
C LEU A 354 -12.91 -13.32 -6.70
N MET A 355 -14.20 -13.19 -6.37
CA MET A 355 -14.92 -14.17 -5.54
C MET A 355 -14.86 -15.56 -6.15
N GLU A 356 -15.22 -15.71 -7.42
CA GLU A 356 -15.22 -17.00 -8.13
C GLU A 356 -13.80 -17.55 -8.29
N LYS A 357 -12.85 -16.72 -8.74
CA LYS A 357 -11.47 -17.15 -9.00
C LYS A 357 -10.77 -17.67 -7.74
N TYR A 358 -11.09 -17.12 -6.57
CA TYR A 358 -10.45 -17.48 -5.30
C TYR A 358 -11.37 -18.25 -4.35
N ASN A 359 -12.47 -18.81 -4.85
CA ASN A 359 -13.40 -19.65 -4.07
C ASN A 359 -13.87 -18.98 -2.76
N VAL A 360 -14.17 -17.69 -2.81
CA VAL A 360 -14.79 -16.98 -1.68
C VAL A 360 -16.17 -17.59 -1.44
N LYS A 361 -16.41 -18.11 -0.23
CA LYS A 361 -17.67 -18.79 0.08
C LYS A 361 -18.75 -17.76 0.39
N ARG A 362 -19.95 -17.97 -0.12
CA ARG A 362 -21.13 -17.21 0.31
C ARG A 362 -21.58 -17.72 1.67
N THR A 363 -21.51 -16.89 2.71
CA THR A 363 -21.76 -17.30 4.10
C THR A 363 -22.85 -16.48 4.77
N LYS A 364 -23.53 -17.06 5.76
CA LYS A 364 -24.42 -16.30 6.64
C LYS A 364 -23.58 -15.52 7.65
N VAL A 365 -23.97 -14.30 7.95
CA VAL A 365 -23.26 -13.43 8.90
C VAL A 365 -24.25 -12.71 9.83
N ASP A 366 -23.82 -12.44 11.06
CA ASP A 366 -24.63 -11.74 12.06
C ASP A 366 -24.42 -10.22 11.92
N PHE A 367 -25.44 -9.48 11.46
CA PHE A 367 -25.43 -8.02 11.33
C PHE A 367 -26.04 -7.36 12.56
N ARG A 368 -25.21 -6.76 13.42
CA ARG A 368 -25.65 -6.02 14.61
C ARG A 368 -25.55 -4.52 14.40
N LYS A 369 -26.69 -3.82 14.48
CA LYS A 369 -26.73 -2.37 14.30
C LYS A 369 -26.15 -1.63 15.51
N LYS A 370 -25.23 -0.70 15.26
CA LYS A 370 -24.66 0.25 16.22
C LYS A 370 -24.75 1.66 15.63
N ARG A 371 -25.74 2.46 16.06
CA ARG A 371 -26.03 3.80 15.50
C ARG A 371 -26.22 3.75 13.98
N ASN A 372 -25.31 4.35 13.20
CA ASN A 372 -25.37 4.46 11.74
C ASN A 372 -24.51 3.41 11.01
N VAL A 373 -24.00 2.41 11.73
CA VAL A 373 -23.15 1.34 11.21
C VAL A 373 -23.66 -0.03 11.66
N TYR A 374 -23.22 -1.06 10.96
CA TYR A 374 -23.39 -2.46 11.33
C TYR A 374 -22.05 -3.07 11.70
N GLU A 375 -22.04 -3.87 12.75
CA GLU A 375 -20.96 -4.78 13.09
C GLU A 375 -21.32 -6.19 12.59
N VAL A 376 -20.36 -6.85 11.96
CA VAL A 376 -20.53 -8.07 11.17
C VAL A 376 -19.51 -9.10 11.59
N SER A 377 -20.00 -10.28 11.98
CA SER A 377 -19.17 -11.44 12.29
C SER A 377 -18.95 -12.28 11.04
N HIS A 378 -17.76 -12.19 10.45
CA HIS A 378 -17.39 -12.93 9.24
C HIS A 378 -17.02 -14.38 9.51
N ASN A 379 -17.16 -15.23 8.49
CA ASN A 379 -16.71 -16.63 8.55
C ASN A 379 -15.17 -16.73 8.59
N GLU A 380 -14.64 -17.57 9.48
CA GLU A 380 -13.19 -17.71 9.69
C GLU A 380 -12.43 -18.23 8.47
N GLU A 381 -13.00 -19.15 7.68
CA GLU A 381 -12.36 -19.66 6.48
C GLU A 381 -12.24 -18.56 5.41
N ASN A 382 -13.28 -17.73 5.27
CA ASN A 382 -13.25 -16.58 4.37
C ASN A 382 -12.25 -15.51 4.84
N LEU A 383 -12.15 -15.25 6.14
CA LEU A 383 -11.16 -14.30 6.68
C LEU A 383 -9.70 -14.72 6.40
N ASN A 384 -9.45 -16.02 6.22
CA ASN A 384 -8.15 -16.52 5.81
C ASN A 384 -7.86 -16.33 4.31
N ASN A 385 -8.85 -15.94 3.51
CA ASN A 385 -8.73 -15.69 2.08
C ASN A 385 -8.39 -14.21 1.82
N PRO A 386 -7.19 -13.88 1.31
CA PRO A 386 -6.80 -12.49 1.07
C PRO A 386 -7.70 -11.76 0.06
N ALA A 387 -8.33 -12.48 -0.88
CA ALA A 387 -9.26 -11.89 -1.83
C ALA A 387 -10.55 -11.44 -1.12
N TYR A 388 -11.00 -12.17 -0.08
CA TYR A 388 -12.17 -11.78 0.71
C TYR A 388 -11.93 -10.47 1.46
N SER A 389 -10.80 -10.34 2.16
CA SER A 389 -10.41 -9.09 2.83
C SER A 389 -10.30 -7.93 1.84
N TYR A 390 -9.73 -8.15 0.66
CA TYR A 390 -9.72 -7.15 -0.41
C TYR A 390 -11.14 -6.71 -0.78
N ILE A 391 -12.05 -7.67 -1.05
CA ILE A 391 -13.44 -7.38 -1.43
C ILE A 391 -14.16 -6.58 -0.33
N LEU A 392 -14.01 -6.96 0.94
CA LEU A 392 -14.62 -6.26 2.07
C LEU A 392 -14.20 -4.77 2.11
N GLY A 393 -12.88 -4.49 2.02
CA GLY A 393 -12.40 -3.12 1.96
C GLY A 393 -12.93 -2.33 0.76
N LYS A 394 -13.15 -2.99 -0.38
CA LYS A 394 -13.69 -2.34 -1.59
C LYS A 394 -15.19 -2.07 -1.55
N ILE A 395 -15.96 -2.76 -0.73
CA ILE A 395 -17.41 -2.51 -0.58
C ILE A 395 -17.74 -1.65 0.65
N GLY A 396 -16.72 -1.15 1.36
CA GLY A 396 -16.87 -0.17 2.44
C GLY A 396 -16.86 -0.75 3.86
N PHE A 397 -16.39 -1.99 4.03
CA PHE A 397 -16.10 -2.51 5.36
C PHE A 397 -14.78 -1.92 5.90
N PHE A 398 -14.72 -1.77 7.22
CA PHE A 398 -13.61 -1.17 7.95
C PHE A 398 -13.49 -1.75 9.37
N GLY A 399 -12.39 -1.47 10.07
CA GLY A 399 -12.18 -1.88 11.47
C GLY A 399 -11.57 -3.26 11.69
N ILE A 400 -11.72 -3.84 12.89
CA ILE A 400 -11.07 -5.12 13.24
C ILE A 400 -11.71 -6.26 12.44
N ASN A 401 -10.92 -6.89 11.56
CA ASN A 401 -11.37 -7.94 10.63
C ASN A 401 -12.40 -7.41 9.62
N ASP A 402 -12.34 -6.12 9.28
CA ASP A 402 -13.29 -5.49 8.37
C ASP A 402 -14.73 -5.74 8.82
N SER A 403 -14.98 -5.71 10.13
CA SER A 403 -16.26 -6.09 10.72
C SER A 403 -17.31 -4.99 10.68
N THR A 404 -16.94 -3.75 10.38
CA THR A 404 -17.87 -2.61 10.48
C THR A 404 -18.19 -2.03 9.11
N ILE A 405 -19.43 -1.65 8.85
CA ILE A 405 -19.86 -1.01 7.58
C ILE A 405 -21.03 -0.04 7.80
N LYS A 406 -21.11 1.05 7.03
CA LYS A 406 -22.25 2.01 7.09
C LYS A 406 -23.46 1.49 6.33
N SER A 407 -24.67 1.80 6.80
CA SER A 407 -25.92 1.42 6.11
C SER A 407 -25.97 1.93 4.66
N SER A 408 -25.43 3.13 4.40
CA SER A 408 -25.34 3.71 3.06
C SER A 408 -24.43 2.92 2.13
N ASP A 409 -23.29 2.44 2.63
CA ASP A 409 -22.32 1.68 1.85
C ASP A 409 -22.90 0.29 1.51
N ILE A 410 -23.70 -0.30 2.42
CA ILE A 410 -24.45 -1.52 2.12
C ILE A 410 -25.49 -1.26 1.01
N GLY A 411 -26.28 -0.19 1.12
CA GLY A 411 -27.32 0.14 0.13
C GLY A 411 -26.75 0.38 -1.27
N ILE A 412 -25.62 1.09 -1.37
CA ILE A 412 -24.95 1.34 -2.66
C ILE A 412 -24.31 0.06 -3.20
N ASN A 413 -23.65 -0.75 -2.36
CA ASN A 413 -23.02 -2.01 -2.78
C ASN A 413 -23.98 -3.23 -2.69
N TYR A 414 -25.29 -3.01 -2.71
CA TYR A 414 -26.30 -4.01 -2.40
C TYR A 414 -26.17 -5.29 -3.24
N PHE A 415 -25.99 -5.18 -4.56
CA PHE A 415 -25.95 -6.35 -5.45
C PHE A 415 -24.74 -7.26 -5.20
N ILE A 416 -23.55 -6.70 -4.96
CA ILE A 416 -22.37 -7.50 -4.66
C ILE A 416 -22.43 -8.09 -3.24
N ILE A 417 -23.00 -7.36 -2.28
CA ILE A 417 -23.20 -7.83 -0.90
C ILE A 417 -24.19 -9.01 -0.86
N LYS A 418 -25.25 -8.96 -1.67
CA LYS A 418 -26.21 -10.07 -1.85
C LYS A 418 -25.53 -11.33 -2.37
N ASP A 419 -24.52 -11.19 -3.24
CA ASP A 419 -23.72 -12.32 -3.73
C ASP A 419 -22.68 -12.82 -2.71
N LEU A 420 -22.26 -11.95 -1.77
CA LEU A 420 -21.27 -12.27 -0.74
C LEU A 420 -21.88 -12.99 0.48
N PHE A 421 -23.12 -12.63 0.85
CA PHE A 421 -23.77 -13.15 2.06
C PHE A 421 -25.09 -13.87 1.77
N LEU A 422 -25.48 -14.79 2.65
CA LEU A 422 -26.75 -15.54 2.56
C LEU A 422 -27.95 -14.76 3.13
N ASP A 423 -27.69 -13.68 3.87
CA ASP A 423 -28.71 -12.92 4.59
C ASP A 423 -29.61 -12.09 3.66
N ASN A 424 -30.88 -11.92 4.06
CA ASN A 424 -31.84 -11.10 3.31
C ASN A 424 -31.80 -9.65 3.80
N PHE A 425 -31.14 -8.80 3.02
CA PHE A 425 -30.95 -7.38 3.35
C PHE A 425 -32.20 -6.51 3.20
N ASN A 426 -33.28 -7.00 2.58
CA ASN A 426 -34.51 -6.23 2.42
C ASN A 426 -35.25 -5.97 3.74
N ASN A 427 -34.92 -6.74 4.78
CA ASN A 427 -35.55 -6.62 6.10
C ASN A 427 -35.00 -5.43 6.92
N PHE A 428 -33.94 -4.75 6.45
CA PHE A 428 -33.32 -3.63 7.14
C PHE A 428 -33.74 -2.31 6.47
N GLN A 429 -34.61 -1.54 7.13
CA GLN A 429 -35.26 -0.35 6.56
C GLN A 429 -34.29 0.72 6.05
N ASP A 430 -33.20 0.97 6.77
CA ASP A 430 -32.18 1.94 6.38
C ASP A 430 -31.33 1.47 5.20
N ILE A 431 -30.96 0.19 5.14
CA ILE A 431 -30.27 -0.39 3.97
C ILE A 431 -31.18 -0.29 2.74
N PHE A 432 -32.46 -0.64 2.89
CA PHE A 432 -33.44 -0.57 1.80
C PHE A 432 -33.67 0.87 1.34
N TYR A 433 -33.71 1.85 2.25
CA TYR A 433 -33.80 3.27 1.92
C TYR A 433 -32.64 3.71 1.02
N TYR A 434 -31.39 3.41 1.39
CA TYR A 434 -30.23 3.80 0.58
C TYR A 434 -30.13 3.03 -0.74
N LYS A 435 -30.50 1.74 -0.75
CA LYS A 435 -30.64 0.97 -2.00
C LYS A 435 -31.61 1.67 -2.94
N LYS A 436 -32.82 1.99 -2.46
CA LYS A 436 -33.87 2.63 -3.27
C LYS A 436 -33.48 4.03 -3.72
N GLN A 437 -32.79 4.80 -2.89
CA GLN A 437 -32.30 6.13 -3.24
C GLN A 437 -31.29 6.08 -4.41
N PHE A 438 -30.37 5.12 -4.38
CA PHE A 438 -29.31 5.02 -5.39
C PHE A 438 -29.76 4.24 -6.64
N TRP A 439 -30.26 3.02 -6.45
CA TRP A 439 -30.64 2.07 -7.50
C TRP A 439 -32.11 2.17 -7.95
N GLY A 440 -32.98 2.81 -7.17
CA GLY A 440 -34.42 2.77 -7.44
C GLY A 440 -35.00 1.38 -7.13
N ASP A 441 -36.02 0.98 -7.89
CA ASP A 441 -36.64 -0.34 -7.79
C ASP A 441 -35.96 -1.39 -8.72
N GLU A 442 -34.76 -1.07 -9.22
CA GLU A 442 -33.98 -1.95 -10.10
C GLU A 442 -33.44 -3.19 -9.36
N GLU A 443 -33.43 -4.34 -10.03
CA GLU A 443 -32.71 -5.55 -9.62
C GLU A 443 -31.71 -5.92 -10.71
N TYR A 444 -30.44 -6.06 -10.34
CA TYR A 444 -29.39 -6.49 -11.26
C TYR A 444 -28.78 -7.81 -10.83
N GLU A 445 -28.46 -8.64 -11.82
CA GLU A 445 -27.62 -9.81 -11.65
C GLU A 445 -26.22 -9.52 -12.21
N ILE A 446 -25.19 -9.73 -11.39
CA ILE A 446 -23.81 -9.45 -11.78
C ILE A 446 -23.28 -10.62 -12.61
N ASN A 447 -22.90 -10.37 -13.87
CA ASN A 447 -22.33 -11.41 -14.75
C ASN A 447 -20.80 -11.34 -14.78
N VAL A 448 -20.13 -12.42 -14.36
CA VAL A 448 -18.66 -12.48 -14.30
C VAL A 448 -18.00 -12.45 -15.68
N ARG A 449 -18.70 -12.87 -16.74
CA ARG A 449 -18.15 -12.87 -18.10
C ARG A 449 -17.74 -11.47 -18.58
N ASP A 450 -18.39 -10.44 -18.05
CA ASP A 450 -18.12 -9.04 -18.42
C ASP A 450 -16.80 -8.52 -17.82
N ALA A 451 -16.22 -9.25 -16.85
CA ALA A 451 -14.94 -8.91 -16.22
C ALA A 451 -13.76 -9.07 -17.18
N GLY A 452 -13.92 -9.84 -18.26
CA GLY A 452 -12.89 -10.09 -19.26
C GLY A 452 -12.29 -8.80 -19.83
N SER A 453 -13.12 -7.76 -20.01
CA SER A 453 -12.69 -6.43 -20.49
C SER A 453 -11.71 -5.73 -19.54
N LEU A 454 -11.93 -5.85 -18.22
CA LEU A 454 -11.13 -5.21 -17.15
C LEU A 454 -9.83 -5.96 -16.84
N LEU A 455 -9.70 -7.21 -17.30
CA LEU A 455 -8.59 -8.12 -17.01
C LEU A 455 -7.81 -8.55 -18.26
N THR A 456 -8.13 -7.99 -19.42
CA THR A 456 -7.49 -8.32 -20.71
C THR A 456 -5.97 -8.17 -20.66
N LYS A 457 -5.28 -9.03 -21.42
CA LYS A 457 -3.80 -9.02 -21.56
C LYS A 457 -3.33 -7.60 -21.86
N ASP A 458 -2.44 -7.10 -21.00
CA ASP A 458 -1.72 -5.85 -21.27
C ASP A 458 -1.17 -5.90 -22.70
N LYS A 459 -1.42 -4.85 -23.48
CA LYS A 459 -0.46 -4.49 -24.51
C LYS A 459 0.80 -4.09 -23.75
N ASP A 460 1.91 -4.78 -23.98
CA ASP A 460 3.19 -4.32 -23.44
C ASP A 460 3.47 -2.96 -24.10
N TYR A 461 3.18 -1.87 -23.37
CA TYR A 461 3.48 -0.52 -23.81
C TYR A 461 4.99 -0.34 -23.69
N VAL A 462 5.71 -0.62 -24.77
CA VAL A 462 7.12 -0.27 -24.89
C VAL A 462 7.17 1.19 -25.31
N TYR A 463 7.13 2.08 -24.32
CA TYR A 463 7.56 3.45 -24.55
C TYR A 463 9.01 3.55 -24.11
N ASN A 464 9.89 3.90 -25.04
CA ASN A 464 11.17 4.49 -24.70
C ASN A 464 10.86 5.83 -24.03
N VAL A 465 10.57 5.82 -22.73
CA VAL A 465 10.68 7.01 -21.88
C VAL A 465 12.18 7.27 -21.69
N GLU A 466 12.87 7.51 -22.81
CA GLU A 466 14.23 8.00 -22.84
C GLU A 466 14.14 9.54 -22.80
N GLU A 467 14.80 10.12 -21.81
CA GLU A 467 15.25 11.51 -21.73
C GLU A 467 14.24 12.66 -21.50
N HIS A 468 12.93 12.52 -21.67
CA HIS A 468 12.05 13.72 -21.66
C HIS A 468 11.43 14.14 -20.31
N TYR A 469 11.46 13.30 -19.27
CA TYR A 469 10.85 13.65 -17.99
C TYR A 469 11.87 13.58 -16.85
N SER A 470 12.15 14.72 -16.22
CA SER A 470 13.03 14.75 -15.05
C SER A 470 12.37 14.04 -13.86
N ASN A 471 13.18 13.31 -13.08
CA ASN A 471 12.76 12.67 -11.83
C ASN A 471 12.12 13.65 -10.84
N ASP A 472 12.33 14.95 -11.02
CA ASP A 472 11.81 16.00 -10.13
C ASP A 472 10.33 16.27 -10.34
N LYS A 473 9.79 16.04 -11.54
CA LYS A 473 8.38 16.37 -11.89
C LYS A 473 7.47 15.15 -11.98
N VAL A 474 8.03 13.94 -12.07
CA VAL A 474 7.28 12.71 -12.34
C VAL A 474 7.46 11.69 -11.23
N MET A 475 6.39 10.93 -10.98
CA MET A 475 6.36 9.80 -10.05
C MET A 475 5.65 8.60 -10.69
N ILE A 476 5.83 7.42 -10.11
CA ILE A 476 5.09 6.21 -10.49
C ILE A 476 3.92 6.00 -9.53
N VAL A 477 2.74 5.72 -10.06
CA VAL A 477 1.55 5.42 -9.24
C VAL A 477 1.00 4.04 -9.61
N GLU A 478 0.85 3.18 -8.62
CA GLU A 478 0.03 1.97 -8.72
C GLU A 478 -1.43 2.31 -8.42
N TRP A 479 -2.30 2.09 -9.40
CA TRP A 479 -3.73 2.27 -9.25
C TRP A 479 -4.38 1.05 -8.60
N ASP A 480 -5.42 1.26 -7.83
CA ASP A 480 -6.25 0.22 -7.20
C ASP A 480 -7.73 0.51 -7.44
N LEU A 481 -8.61 -0.45 -7.18
CA LEU A 481 -10.05 -0.28 -7.27
C LEU A 481 -10.55 0.67 -6.17
N ALA A 482 -11.29 1.71 -6.53
CA ALA A 482 -11.89 2.64 -5.60
C ALA A 482 -12.99 1.98 -4.75
N SER A 483 -12.99 2.27 -3.45
CA SER A 483 -14.10 1.91 -2.55
C SER A 483 -15.39 2.63 -2.97
N LYS A 484 -15.26 3.91 -3.32
CA LYS A 484 -16.31 4.76 -3.88
C LYS A 484 -15.83 5.31 -5.21
N PRO A 485 -16.33 4.81 -6.35
CA PRO A 485 -16.08 5.40 -7.65
C PRO A 485 -16.47 6.88 -7.67
N ILE A 486 -15.73 7.69 -8.43
CA ILE A 486 -15.99 9.13 -8.56
C ILE A 486 -16.07 9.47 -10.04
N LYS A 487 -17.21 10.01 -10.48
CA LYS A 487 -17.43 10.61 -11.82
C LYS A 487 -16.86 9.78 -12.98
N GLY A 488 -17.08 8.46 -12.98
CA GLY A 488 -16.60 7.59 -14.06
C GLY A 488 -15.29 6.84 -13.78
N SER A 489 -14.51 7.22 -12.76
CA SER A 489 -13.30 6.49 -12.37
C SER A 489 -13.63 5.37 -11.40
N LEU A 490 -13.15 4.18 -11.73
CA LEU A 490 -13.13 3.01 -10.86
C LEU A 490 -11.87 2.89 -10.03
N VAL A 491 -10.88 3.75 -10.27
CA VAL A 491 -9.56 3.56 -9.68
C VAL A 491 -9.11 4.73 -8.84
N ASN A 492 -8.42 4.40 -7.75
CA ASN A 492 -7.70 5.32 -6.89
C ASN A 492 -6.37 4.70 -6.47
N ALA A 493 -5.37 5.51 -6.14
CA ALA A 493 -4.15 5.02 -5.54
C ALA A 493 -4.09 5.46 -4.07
N TYR A 494 -3.56 4.59 -3.22
CA TYR A 494 -3.40 4.89 -1.80
C TYR A 494 -1.98 5.40 -1.53
N SER A 495 -1.85 6.68 -1.24
CA SER A 495 -0.67 7.28 -0.63
C SER A 495 -1.01 7.71 0.80
N SER A 496 -0.24 8.62 1.41
CA SER A 496 -0.75 9.38 2.57
C SER A 496 -2.10 10.07 2.29
N GLN A 497 -2.49 10.19 1.03
CA GLN A 497 -3.81 10.63 0.56
C GLN A 497 -4.34 9.70 -0.54
N ILE A 498 -5.65 9.74 -0.79
CA ILE A 498 -6.32 9.09 -1.91
C ILE A 498 -6.03 9.89 -3.18
N LEU A 499 -5.39 9.27 -4.17
CA LEU A 499 -5.16 9.89 -5.47
C LEU A 499 -6.22 9.39 -6.45
N ILE A 500 -6.81 10.29 -7.23
CA ILE A 500 -7.74 9.98 -8.32
C ILE A 500 -7.21 10.52 -9.64
N PRO A 501 -7.45 9.82 -10.76
CA PRO A 501 -7.01 10.29 -12.07
C PRO A 501 -7.75 11.57 -12.46
N ASP A 502 -7.05 12.49 -13.13
CA ASP A 502 -7.68 13.68 -13.71
C ASP A 502 -8.73 13.27 -14.75
N GLN A 503 -9.98 13.71 -14.56
CA GLN A 503 -11.12 13.41 -15.44
C GLN A 503 -10.93 13.91 -16.87
N ASN A 504 -10.09 14.94 -17.07
CA ASN A 504 -9.80 15.49 -18.39
C ASN A 504 -8.72 14.69 -19.13
N ASN A 505 -8.17 13.65 -18.51
CA ASN A 505 -7.12 12.84 -19.11
C ASN A 505 -7.72 11.77 -20.04
N PRO A 506 -7.22 11.60 -21.28
CA PRO A 506 -7.69 10.56 -22.19
C PRO A 506 -7.59 9.13 -21.62
N LEU A 507 -6.64 8.89 -20.71
CA LEU A 507 -6.47 7.59 -20.05
C LEU A 507 -7.47 7.36 -18.92
N PHE A 508 -8.24 8.36 -18.47
CA PHE A 508 -9.16 8.26 -17.34
C PHE A 508 -10.11 7.05 -17.45
N HIS A 509 -10.66 6.80 -18.64
CA HIS A 509 -11.58 5.68 -18.89
C HIS A 509 -10.87 4.34 -19.18
N ASP A 510 -9.56 4.38 -19.46
CA ASP A 510 -8.74 3.22 -19.84
C ASP A 510 -7.90 2.67 -18.67
N LEU A 511 -7.86 3.37 -17.55
CA LEU A 511 -7.19 2.90 -16.34
C LEU A 511 -7.93 1.72 -15.73
N ARG A 512 -7.14 0.71 -15.35
CA ARG A 512 -7.63 -0.48 -14.67
C ARG A 512 -6.99 -0.58 -13.29
N PRO A 513 -7.65 -1.26 -12.34
CA PRO A 513 -7.01 -1.62 -11.08
C PRO A 513 -5.68 -2.33 -11.36
N PHE A 514 -4.66 -2.06 -10.55
CA PHE A 514 -3.29 -2.57 -10.63
C PHE A 514 -2.47 -2.09 -11.84
N ASP A 515 -2.96 -1.15 -12.66
CA ASP A 515 -2.12 -0.51 -13.66
C ASP A 515 -1.05 0.36 -12.97
N LEU A 516 0.19 0.32 -13.47
CA LEU A 516 1.26 1.23 -13.09
C LEU A 516 1.30 2.38 -14.10
N CYS A 517 1.40 3.63 -13.64
CA CYS A 517 1.45 4.80 -14.52
C CYS A 517 2.55 5.78 -14.11
N TYR A 518 3.10 6.49 -15.10
CA TYR A 518 3.82 7.73 -14.85
C TYR A 518 2.82 8.86 -14.66
N CYS A 519 2.97 9.61 -13.58
CA CYS A 519 2.09 10.72 -13.22
C CYS A 519 2.91 11.95 -12.86
N MET A 520 2.33 13.14 -13.06
CA MET A 520 2.92 14.39 -12.57
C MET A 520 2.84 14.43 -11.04
N LYS A 521 3.93 14.81 -10.36
CA LYS A 521 3.96 14.92 -8.88
C LYS A 521 2.99 15.95 -8.34
N THR A 522 2.82 17.06 -9.06
CA THR A 522 1.93 18.15 -8.64
C THR A 522 0.49 17.76 -8.97
N PRO A 523 -0.40 17.64 -7.96
CA PRO A 523 -1.80 17.40 -8.24
C PRO A 523 -2.38 18.57 -9.04
N THR A 524 -3.25 18.28 -9.99
CA THR A 524 -3.94 19.31 -10.79
C THR A 524 -5.10 19.96 -10.01
N LYS A 525 -5.59 19.31 -8.94
CA LYS A 525 -6.66 19.81 -8.06
C LYS A 525 -6.65 19.08 -6.70
N ILE A 526 -7.03 19.78 -5.63
CA ILE A 526 -7.23 19.21 -4.28
C ILE A 526 -8.72 19.31 -3.96
N GLU A 527 -9.41 18.18 -3.84
CA GLU A 527 -10.81 18.11 -3.40
C GLU A 527 -10.85 17.46 -2.01
N GLY A 528 -10.88 18.27 -0.95
CA GLY A 528 -10.83 17.80 0.44
C GLY A 528 -9.45 17.29 0.87
N ASP A 529 -9.18 17.28 2.19
CA ASP A 529 -7.85 16.98 2.78
C ASP A 529 -7.26 15.62 2.37
N MET A 530 -8.11 14.68 1.92
CA MET A 530 -7.72 13.31 1.61
C MET A 530 -7.75 12.97 0.12
N ILE A 531 -8.39 13.72 -0.77
CA ILE A 531 -8.53 13.33 -2.18
C ILE A 531 -7.81 14.33 -3.10
N LYS A 532 -6.89 13.83 -3.92
CA LYS A 532 -6.10 14.64 -4.87
C LYS A 532 -6.24 14.12 -6.29
N ASN A 533 -6.41 15.05 -7.24
CA ASN A 533 -6.42 14.73 -8.66
C ASN A 533 -4.99 14.72 -9.20
N ILE A 534 -4.60 13.68 -9.92
CA ILE A 534 -3.26 13.55 -10.49
C ILE A 534 -3.35 13.39 -12.01
N ASN A 535 -2.50 14.14 -12.72
CA ASN A 535 -2.43 14.06 -14.18
C ASN A 535 -1.56 12.86 -14.59
N ILE A 536 -2.12 11.99 -15.44
CA ILE A 536 -1.47 10.78 -15.90
C ILE A 536 -0.76 11.06 -17.22
N ILE A 537 0.51 10.71 -17.28
CA ILE A 537 1.30 10.88 -18.50
C ILE A 537 1.07 9.66 -19.40
N THR A 538 1.34 8.45 -18.88
CA THR A 538 1.21 7.21 -19.63
C THR A 538 1.31 5.98 -18.70
N LYS A 539 0.95 4.79 -19.22
CA LYS A 539 1.13 3.51 -18.50
C LYS A 539 2.61 3.12 -18.48
N CYS A 540 3.02 2.44 -17.40
CA CYS A 540 4.40 2.08 -17.09
C CYS A 540 4.54 0.55 -16.98
N SER A 541 5.62 -0.02 -17.54
CA SER A 541 5.92 -1.44 -17.40
C SER A 541 6.62 -1.74 -16.06
N PHE A 542 6.53 -2.97 -15.56
CA PHE A 542 7.29 -3.36 -14.35
C PHE A 542 8.80 -3.19 -14.50
N LYS A 543 9.33 -3.41 -15.71
CA LYS A 543 10.75 -3.24 -16.02
C LYS A 543 11.15 -1.77 -15.82
N ASP A 544 10.37 -0.85 -16.35
CA ASP A 544 10.67 0.58 -16.28
C ASP A 544 10.40 1.13 -14.87
N ALA A 545 9.34 0.67 -14.21
CA ALA A 545 9.06 1.02 -12.82
C ALA A 545 10.22 0.65 -11.90
N VAL A 546 10.67 -0.62 -11.94
CA VAL A 546 11.81 -1.09 -11.14
C VAL A 546 13.10 -0.33 -11.48
N LYS A 547 13.37 -0.07 -12.78
CA LYS A 547 14.55 0.68 -13.22
C LYS A 547 14.52 2.13 -12.69
N ASN A 548 13.40 2.82 -12.81
CA ASN A 548 13.32 4.24 -12.46
C ASN A 548 13.25 4.46 -10.94
N ILE A 549 12.57 3.59 -10.20
CA ILE A 549 12.64 3.58 -8.73
C ILE A 549 14.07 3.32 -8.28
N ALA A 550 14.81 2.42 -8.96
CA ALA A 550 16.21 2.20 -8.67
C ALA A 550 17.09 3.44 -8.91
N ASN A 551 16.68 4.32 -9.83
CA ASN A 551 17.32 5.60 -10.10
C ASN A 551 16.82 6.75 -9.21
N GLY A 552 15.99 6.46 -8.19
CA GLY A 552 15.52 7.45 -7.21
C GLY A 552 14.17 8.10 -7.52
N MET A 553 13.42 7.63 -8.51
CA MET A 553 12.08 8.14 -8.80
C MET A 553 11.12 7.85 -7.63
N GLU A 554 10.29 8.84 -7.29
CA GLU A 554 9.22 8.67 -6.30
C GLU A 554 8.13 7.75 -6.82
N TYR A 555 7.46 7.06 -5.90
CA TYR A 555 6.40 6.13 -6.24
C TYR A 555 5.35 6.02 -5.14
N VAL A 556 4.13 5.67 -5.55
CA VAL A 556 3.04 5.21 -4.68
C VAL A 556 2.80 3.74 -5.00
N GLU A 557 3.08 2.88 -4.02
CA GLU A 557 2.87 1.44 -4.12
C GLU A 557 1.54 1.02 -3.49
N GLY A 558 0.94 -0.04 -4.06
CA GLY A 558 -0.22 -0.73 -3.51
C GLY A 558 0.16 -2.19 -3.21
N TYR A 559 -0.19 -3.10 -4.12
CA TYR A 559 -0.02 -4.54 -3.97
C TYR A 559 1.31 -5.06 -4.50
N TYR A 560 1.93 -4.37 -5.46
CA TYR A 560 3.28 -4.71 -5.89
C TYR A 560 4.29 -4.12 -4.90
N PRO A 561 5.17 -4.93 -4.29
CA PRO A 561 6.10 -4.45 -3.26
C PRO A 561 7.31 -3.72 -3.89
N LEU A 562 7.05 -2.56 -4.50
CA LEU A 562 8.04 -1.73 -5.19
C LEU A 562 9.08 -1.15 -4.22
N SER A 563 8.71 -0.94 -2.96
CA SER A 563 9.58 -0.47 -1.88
C SER A 563 10.78 -1.37 -1.61
N LEU A 564 10.66 -2.67 -1.91
CA LEU A 564 11.79 -3.60 -1.80
C LEU A 564 12.96 -3.18 -2.71
N VAL A 565 12.70 -2.54 -3.85
CA VAL A 565 13.76 -2.02 -4.74
C VAL A 565 14.59 -0.98 -4.00
N LYS A 566 13.92 -0.02 -3.35
CA LYS A 566 14.56 1.06 -2.60
C LYS A 566 15.31 0.54 -1.37
N SER A 567 14.72 -0.37 -0.60
CA SER A 567 15.37 -0.96 0.58
C SER A 567 16.63 -1.75 0.23
N VAL A 568 16.64 -2.47 -0.91
CA VAL A 568 17.84 -3.18 -1.38
C VAL A 568 18.94 -2.19 -1.78
N ILE A 569 18.60 -1.13 -2.52
CA ILE A 569 19.58 -0.12 -2.95
C ILE A 569 20.20 0.62 -1.76
N LYS A 570 19.38 0.94 -0.77
CA LYS A 570 19.81 1.57 0.48
C LYS A 570 20.54 0.62 1.43
N LYS A 571 20.68 -0.67 1.08
CA LYS A 571 21.34 -1.68 1.91
C LYS A 571 20.65 -1.91 3.27
N GLU A 572 19.35 -1.56 3.36
CA GLU A 572 18.49 -1.80 4.53
C GLU A 572 18.00 -3.25 4.56
N LEU A 573 17.91 -3.89 3.40
CA LEU A 573 17.43 -5.26 3.23
C LEU A 573 18.32 -6.02 2.26
N ASP A 574 18.73 -7.24 2.64
CA ASP A 574 19.53 -8.09 1.77
C ASP A 574 18.69 -8.61 0.58
N PRO A 575 19.30 -8.80 -0.61
CA PRO A 575 18.56 -9.16 -1.82
C PRO A 575 17.92 -10.56 -1.78
N PHE A 576 18.45 -11.50 -1.00
CA PHE A 576 17.86 -12.83 -0.86
C PHE A 576 16.58 -12.77 -0.02
N GLU A 577 16.62 -12.03 1.08
CA GLU A 577 15.47 -11.78 1.93
C GLU A 577 14.40 -10.96 1.18
N ALA A 578 14.80 -9.96 0.40
CA ALA A 578 13.88 -9.21 -0.46
C ALA A 578 13.15 -10.12 -1.48
N ASN A 579 13.88 -11.04 -2.13
CA ASN A 579 13.27 -12.02 -3.03
C ASN A 579 12.31 -12.95 -2.29
N ARG A 580 12.64 -13.36 -1.05
CA ARG A 580 11.79 -14.20 -0.22
C ARG A 580 10.49 -13.48 0.10
N ILE A 581 10.57 -12.24 0.63
CA ILE A 581 9.40 -11.41 0.96
C ILE A 581 8.50 -11.23 -0.27
N ALA A 582 9.06 -10.86 -1.43
CA ALA A 582 8.29 -10.71 -2.66
C ALA A 582 7.66 -12.05 -3.10
N SER A 583 8.40 -13.16 -3.02
CA SER A 583 7.91 -14.47 -3.47
C SER A 583 6.81 -15.05 -2.57
N THR A 584 6.82 -14.70 -1.27
CA THR A 584 5.85 -15.16 -0.24
C THR A 584 4.76 -14.13 0.05
N ASN A 585 4.65 -13.05 -0.70
CA ASN A 585 3.65 -12.01 -0.48
C ASN A 585 2.23 -12.61 -0.66
N PRO A 586 1.32 -12.46 0.33
CA PRO A 586 -0.05 -13.00 0.24
C PRO A 586 -0.84 -12.42 -0.94
N ASN A 587 -0.56 -11.17 -1.32
CA ASN A 587 -1.24 -10.48 -2.41
C ASN A 587 -0.95 -11.10 -3.78
N ARG A 588 0.16 -11.83 -3.92
CA ARG A 588 0.55 -12.54 -5.14
C ARG A 588 -0.57 -13.41 -5.71
N GLN A 589 -1.43 -13.95 -4.85
CA GLN A 589 -2.50 -14.83 -5.27
C GLN A 589 -3.55 -14.06 -6.08
N PHE A 590 -3.92 -12.84 -5.67
CA PHE A 590 -5.02 -12.09 -6.26
C PHE A 590 -4.63 -10.93 -7.18
N THR A 591 -3.43 -10.38 -7.02
CA THR A 591 -2.93 -9.30 -7.88
C THR A 591 -2.62 -9.82 -9.30
N PRO A 592 -3.19 -9.21 -10.35
CA PRO A 592 -2.86 -9.54 -11.74
C PRO A 592 -1.36 -9.43 -12.02
N ASN A 593 -0.86 -10.16 -13.01
CA ASN A 593 0.53 -10.03 -13.50
C ASN A 593 1.66 -10.12 -12.47
N TYR A 594 1.43 -10.57 -11.23
CA TYR A 594 2.45 -10.63 -10.17
C TYR A 594 3.68 -11.47 -10.57
N LYS A 595 3.47 -12.51 -11.40
CA LYS A 595 4.56 -13.31 -11.97
C LYS A 595 5.49 -12.49 -12.86
N LYS A 596 4.94 -11.54 -13.65
CA LYS A 596 5.73 -10.60 -14.47
C LYS A 596 6.54 -9.66 -13.58
N PHE A 597 5.91 -9.08 -12.55
CA PHE A 597 6.60 -8.27 -11.55
C PHE A 597 7.78 -9.02 -10.92
N ILE A 598 7.56 -10.24 -10.39
CA ILE A 598 8.61 -11.05 -9.75
C ILE A 598 9.76 -11.34 -10.72
N LYS A 599 9.47 -11.57 -12.00
CA LYS A 599 10.50 -11.77 -13.02
C LYS A 599 11.39 -10.54 -13.17
N GLU A 600 10.82 -9.35 -13.30
CA GLU A 600 11.59 -8.11 -13.43
C GLU A 600 12.31 -7.73 -12.13
N PHE A 601 11.68 -7.94 -10.98
CA PHE A 601 12.30 -7.75 -9.67
C PHE A 601 13.52 -8.66 -9.48
N ARG A 602 13.44 -9.95 -9.83
CA ARG A 602 14.58 -10.87 -9.78
C ARG A 602 15.72 -10.48 -10.71
N LYS A 603 15.41 -9.94 -11.91
CA LYS A 603 16.44 -9.40 -12.81
C LYS A 603 17.16 -8.21 -12.17
N PHE A 604 16.43 -7.32 -11.50
CA PHE A 604 17.02 -6.22 -10.73
C PHE A 604 17.92 -6.74 -9.60
N LEU A 605 17.43 -7.69 -8.79
CA LEU A 605 18.23 -8.29 -7.71
C LEU A 605 19.50 -8.94 -8.23
N PHE A 606 19.43 -9.68 -9.33
CA PHE A 606 20.61 -10.31 -9.93
C PHE A 606 21.64 -9.26 -10.38
N LYS A 607 21.20 -8.16 -11.01
CA LYS A 607 22.09 -7.05 -11.38
C LYS A 607 22.74 -6.41 -10.15
N PHE A 608 21.95 -6.17 -9.09
CA PHE A 608 22.44 -5.62 -7.83
C PHE A 608 23.46 -6.56 -7.16
N ILE A 609 23.15 -7.85 -7.08
CA ILE A 609 24.03 -8.88 -6.51
C ILE A 609 25.38 -8.88 -7.22
N ASN A 610 25.39 -8.84 -8.54
CA ASN A 610 26.63 -8.83 -9.31
C ASN A 610 27.44 -7.56 -9.11
N LYS A 611 26.79 -6.41 -8.94
CA LYS A 611 27.46 -5.12 -8.69
C LYS A 611 28.04 -5.02 -7.27
N GLU A 612 27.31 -5.51 -6.27
CA GLU A 612 27.61 -5.33 -4.84
C GLU A 612 28.07 -6.64 -4.16
N ARG A 613 28.72 -7.54 -4.90
CA ARG A 613 29.11 -8.89 -4.43
C ARG A 613 29.82 -8.89 -3.09
N SER A 614 30.84 -8.04 -2.92
CA SER A 614 31.65 -7.98 -1.70
C SER A 614 30.84 -7.54 -0.48
N TYR A 615 29.95 -6.56 -0.66
CA TYR A 615 29.05 -6.11 0.40
C TYR A 615 28.10 -7.25 0.82
N ILE A 616 27.49 -7.93 -0.14
CA ILE A 616 26.54 -9.01 0.14
C ILE A 616 27.23 -10.17 0.84
N PHE A 617 28.44 -10.53 0.40
CA PHE A 617 29.26 -11.54 1.06
C PHE A 617 29.50 -11.19 2.54
N ASN A 618 29.85 -9.93 2.83
CA ASN A 618 30.06 -9.46 4.20
C ASN A 618 28.79 -9.48 5.07
N GLU A 619 27.60 -9.35 4.49
CA GLU A 619 26.34 -9.48 5.23
C GLU A 619 25.98 -10.94 5.51
N ILE A 620 26.06 -11.82 4.50
CA ILE A 620 25.68 -13.22 4.67
C ILE A 620 26.64 -14.00 5.58
N LYS A 621 27.92 -13.59 5.63
CA LYS A 621 28.94 -14.22 6.47
C LYS A 621 28.71 -14.04 7.98
N ARG A 622 27.83 -13.11 8.39
CA ARG A 622 27.48 -12.88 9.80
C ARG A 622 26.64 -14.01 10.41
N ASN A 623 26.01 -14.85 9.60
CA ASN A 623 25.27 -16.03 10.06
C ASN A 623 25.46 -17.20 9.08
N PRO A 624 26.67 -17.77 9.02
CA PRO A 624 27.06 -18.71 7.97
C PRO A 624 26.26 -20.01 8.02
N LYS A 625 25.91 -20.50 9.22
CA LYS A 625 25.15 -21.73 9.41
C LYS A 625 23.80 -21.72 8.69
N ASN A 626 23.05 -20.63 8.85
CA ASN A 626 21.71 -20.49 8.30
C ASN A 626 21.71 -19.94 6.86
N LYS A 627 22.85 -19.43 6.37
CA LYS A 627 22.99 -18.80 5.06
C LYS A 627 23.96 -19.55 4.14
N SER A 628 24.31 -20.80 4.46
CA SER A 628 25.23 -21.63 3.66
C SER A 628 24.80 -21.72 2.21
N ASP A 629 23.53 -22.01 1.93
CA ASP A 629 22.99 -22.03 0.57
C ASP A 629 23.14 -20.68 -0.15
N GLN A 630 22.90 -19.57 0.53
CA GLN A 630 23.03 -18.23 -0.06
C GLN A 630 24.49 -17.92 -0.41
N ILE A 631 25.44 -18.36 0.43
CA ILE A 631 26.88 -18.26 0.16
C ILE A 631 27.24 -19.08 -1.08
N LEU A 632 26.75 -20.32 -1.17
CA LEU A 632 26.98 -21.17 -2.35
C LEU A 632 26.38 -20.57 -3.63
N ILE A 633 25.19 -19.95 -3.56
CA ILE A 633 24.57 -19.23 -4.69
C ILE A 633 25.45 -18.05 -5.11
N LEU A 634 25.88 -17.21 -4.15
CA LEU A 634 26.66 -16.00 -4.44
C LEU A 634 27.98 -16.33 -5.15
N LEU A 635 28.64 -17.40 -4.70
CA LEU A 635 29.92 -17.88 -5.23
C LEU A 635 29.78 -18.70 -6.53
N ASN A 636 28.53 -18.92 -6.97
CA ASN A 636 28.18 -19.77 -8.11
C ASN A 636 28.77 -21.18 -8.02
N LEU A 637 28.70 -21.79 -6.83
CA LEU A 637 29.36 -23.07 -6.52
C LEU A 637 28.51 -24.31 -6.77
N TYR A 638 27.23 -24.19 -7.14
CA TYR A 638 26.36 -25.36 -7.34
C TYR A 638 26.88 -26.32 -8.41
N ASN A 639 27.51 -25.80 -9.47
CA ASN A 639 28.13 -26.64 -10.49
C ASN A 639 29.44 -27.26 -9.97
N ASP A 640 30.26 -26.48 -9.27
CA ASP A 640 31.54 -26.92 -8.70
C ASP A 640 31.34 -28.00 -7.62
N LEU A 641 30.21 -27.95 -6.90
CA LEU A 641 29.87 -28.86 -5.80
C LEU A 641 28.80 -29.90 -6.18
N ALA A 642 28.50 -30.04 -7.47
CA ALA A 642 27.44 -30.94 -7.95
C ALA A 642 27.71 -32.40 -7.54
N GLY A 643 26.64 -33.09 -7.10
CA GLY A 643 26.69 -34.48 -6.71
C GLY A 643 27.35 -34.76 -5.36
N MET A 644 27.52 -33.77 -4.50
CA MET A 644 28.09 -33.94 -3.16
C MET A 644 27.10 -33.48 -2.09
N ASP A 645 26.73 -34.40 -1.19
CA ASP A 645 25.87 -34.15 -0.04
C ASP A 645 26.73 -34.04 1.22
N LEU A 646 27.35 -32.87 1.40
CA LEU A 646 28.35 -32.62 2.45
C LEU A 646 27.85 -31.54 3.43
N PRO A 647 28.37 -31.52 4.67
CA PRO A 647 28.00 -30.51 5.66
C PRO A 647 28.64 -29.14 5.33
N TYR A 648 28.17 -28.49 4.27
CA TYR A 648 28.74 -27.22 3.81
C TYR A 648 28.68 -26.12 4.86
N SER A 649 27.68 -26.12 5.74
CA SER A 649 27.61 -25.19 6.86
C SER A 649 28.83 -25.31 7.79
N GLU A 650 29.30 -26.53 8.05
CA GLU A 650 30.48 -26.77 8.90
C GLU A 650 31.76 -26.31 8.20
N PHE A 651 31.93 -26.65 6.92
CA PHE A 651 33.09 -26.15 6.16
C PHE A 651 33.13 -24.63 6.10
N ILE A 652 31.97 -23.99 5.90
CA ILE A 652 31.89 -22.54 5.87
C ILE A 652 32.29 -21.99 7.23
N GLU A 653 31.74 -22.49 8.35
CA GLU A 653 32.10 -22.06 9.71
C GLU A 653 33.61 -22.21 10.01
N ASP A 654 34.22 -23.33 9.63
CA ASP A 654 35.64 -23.61 9.89
C ASP A 654 36.60 -22.69 9.12
N ILE A 655 36.16 -22.15 8.00
CA ILE A 655 37.00 -21.37 7.07
C ILE A 655 36.78 -19.87 7.24
N LEU A 656 35.66 -19.47 7.85
CA LEU A 656 35.23 -18.08 7.83
C LEU A 656 36.08 -17.22 8.77
N GLU A 657 37.02 -16.48 8.20
CA GLU A 657 37.78 -15.44 8.91
C GLU A 657 37.16 -14.06 8.66
N ASN A 658 37.28 -13.14 9.63
CA ASN A 658 36.62 -11.83 9.59
C ASN A 658 37.03 -10.97 8.38
N ASP A 659 38.27 -11.10 7.90
CA ASP A 659 38.85 -10.22 6.87
C ASP A 659 38.97 -10.88 5.48
N MET A 660 38.53 -12.13 5.34
CA MET A 660 38.65 -12.87 4.09
C MET A 660 37.78 -12.27 2.98
N ASN A 661 38.35 -12.06 1.79
CA ASN A 661 37.58 -11.62 0.63
C ASN A 661 36.86 -12.78 -0.08
N ILE A 662 35.97 -12.46 -1.02
CA ILE A 662 35.07 -13.44 -1.64
C ILE A 662 35.82 -14.53 -2.44
N ASP A 663 36.93 -14.17 -3.09
CA ASP A 663 37.71 -15.09 -3.92
C ASP A 663 38.62 -15.98 -3.06
N GLU A 664 39.25 -15.41 -2.04
CA GLU A 664 39.99 -16.13 -1.01
C GLU A 664 39.10 -17.18 -0.34
N PHE A 665 37.88 -16.78 0.05
CA PHE A 665 36.92 -17.68 0.66
C PHE A 665 36.50 -18.80 -0.29
N LYS A 666 36.22 -18.49 -1.56
CA LYS A 666 35.88 -19.51 -2.57
C LYS A 666 37.00 -20.55 -2.69
N GLN A 667 38.25 -20.11 -2.79
CA GLN A 667 39.40 -21.00 -2.90
C GLN A 667 39.58 -21.85 -1.64
N ALA A 668 39.45 -21.23 -0.45
CA ALA A 668 39.57 -21.92 0.82
C ALA A 668 38.49 -22.99 1.00
N LEU A 669 37.25 -22.70 0.62
CA LEU A 669 36.13 -23.65 0.64
C LEU A 669 36.38 -24.87 -0.25
N ILE A 670 36.75 -24.64 -1.52
CA ILE A 670 37.09 -25.74 -2.45
C ILE A 670 38.27 -26.57 -1.92
N LYS A 671 39.29 -25.92 -1.36
CA LYS A 671 40.45 -26.60 -0.76
C LYS A 671 40.05 -27.43 0.46
N SER A 672 39.12 -26.96 1.29
CA SER A 672 38.60 -27.71 2.43
C SER A 672 37.81 -28.95 2.00
N VAL A 673 36.96 -28.82 0.98
CA VAL A 673 36.26 -29.97 0.38
C VAL A 673 37.26 -30.99 -0.19
N HIS A 674 38.32 -30.54 -0.88
CA HIS A 674 39.40 -31.42 -1.32
C HIS A 674 40.07 -32.17 -0.15
N LYS A 675 40.40 -31.47 0.94
CA LYS A 675 41.01 -32.08 2.13
C LYS A 675 40.06 -33.10 2.78
N TYR A 676 38.77 -32.78 2.85
CA TYR A 676 37.76 -33.68 3.39
C TYR A 676 37.69 -34.98 2.59
N ILE A 677 37.58 -34.87 1.26
CA ILE A 677 37.57 -36.04 0.36
C ILE A 677 38.86 -36.85 0.54
N GLN A 678 40.03 -36.21 0.53
CA GLN A 678 41.31 -36.91 0.72
C GLN A 678 41.39 -37.65 2.06
N LYS A 679 40.89 -37.04 3.15
CA LYS A 679 40.85 -37.67 4.47
C LYS A 679 39.93 -38.89 4.47
N LEU A 680 38.77 -38.78 3.83
CA LEU A 680 37.80 -39.85 3.68
C LEU A 680 38.38 -41.03 2.88
N LEU A 681 38.99 -40.74 1.72
CA LEU A 681 39.64 -41.75 0.88
C LEU A 681 40.78 -42.50 1.61
N LYS A 682 41.47 -41.82 2.54
CA LYS A 682 42.52 -42.44 3.39
C LYS A 682 41.95 -43.31 4.51
N LYS A 683 40.94 -42.81 5.23
CA LYS A 683 40.33 -43.53 6.37
C LYS A 683 39.56 -44.77 5.95
N ARG A 684 38.90 -44.72 4.77
CA ARG A 684 38.08 -45.81 4.22
C ARG A 684 37.02 -46.33 5.20
N GLU A 685 36.40 -45.42 5.95
CA GLU A 685 35.28 -45.75 6.85
C GLU A 685 34.11 -46.29 6.03
N ILE A 686 33.50 -47.39 6.48
CA ILE A 686 32.41 -48.08 5.77
C ILE A 686 31.24 -47.12 5.55
N GLY A 687 30.77 -47.01 4.30
CA GLY A 687 29.63 -46.16 3.95
C GLY A 687 29.96 -44.67 3.80
N SER A 688 31.20 -44.26 4.08
CA SER A 688 31.60 -42.85 3.97
C SER A 688 31.44 -42.30 2.55
N THR A 689 31.51 -43.14 1.53
CA THR A 689 31.36 -42.73 0.14
C THR A 689 29.90 -42.51 -0.31
N ILE A 690 28.89 -42.75 0.54
CA ILE A 690 27.47 -42.65 0.17
C ILE A 690 27.05 -41.23 -0.23
N ALA A 691 27.66 -40.22 0.40
CA ALA A 691 27.42 -38.80 0.16
C ALA A 691 27.74 -38.32 -1.28
N PHE A 692 28.43 -39.14 -2.09
CA PHE A 692 28.96 -38.76 -3.40
C PHE A 692 28.17 -39.37 -4.56
N ARG A 693 27.43 -38.58 -5.31
CA ARG A 693 26.72 -38.99 -6.53
C ARG A 693 27.63 -38.84 -7.74
N LEU A 694 28.46 -39.85 -7.97
CA LEU A 694 29.48 -39.85 -9.03
C LEU A 694 28.97 -39.44 -10.43
N LYS A 695 27.73 -39.78 -10.81
CA LYS A 695 27.16 -39.35 -12.11
C LYS A 695 27.01 -37.84 -12.22
N GLU A 696 26.61 -37.18 -11.13
CA GLU A 696 26.40 -35.73 -11.05
C GLU A 696 27.74 -34.98 -10.90
N MET A 697 28.76 -35.62 -10.31
CA MET A 697 30.11 -35.07 -10.15
C MET A 697 30.93 -34.98 -11.45
N LYS A 698 30.45 -35.51 -12.59
CA LYS A 698 31.24 -35.60 -13.83
C LYS A 698 31.75 -34.25 -14.34
N ASN A 699 31.01 -33.18 -14.09
CA ASN A 699 31.36 -31.83 -14.53
C ASN A 699 31.96 -30.97 -13.41
N SER A 700 32.35 -31.57 -12.29
CA SER A 700 32.90 -30.85 -11.15
C SER A 700 34.43 -30.99 -11.06
N PRO A 701 35.13 -30.06 -10.38
CA PRO A 701 36.57 -30.16 -10.11
C PRO A 701 36.99 -31.41 -9.32
N PHE A 702 36.02 -32.15 -8.77
CA PHE A 702 36.22 -33.32 -7.91
C PHE A 702 36.14 -34.64 -8.69
N ILE A 703 35.91 -34.62 -10.01
CA ILE A 703 35.93 -35.82 -10.86
C ILE A 703 37.25 -36.61 -10.75
N LYS A 704 38.36 -35.95 -10.42
CA LYS A 704 39.65 -36.61 -10.23
C LYS A 704 39.67 -37.72 -9.17
N TYR A 705 38.68 -37.76 -8.26
CA TYR A 705 38.53 -38.81 -7.25
C TYR A 705 37.56 -39.93 -7.65
N PHE A 706 37.02 -39.88 -8.86
CA PHE A 706 35.95 -40.77 -9.32
C PHE A 706 36.35 -42.25 -9.24
N ASP A 707 37.56 -42.58 -9.71
CA ASP A 707 38.07 -43.96 -9.71
C ASP A 707 38.35 -44.47 -8.28
N ASP A 708 38.91 -43.62 -7.42
CA ASP A 708 39.14 -43.94 -6.00
C ASP A 708 37.83 -44.28 -5.28
N PHE A 709 36.76 -43.53 -5.54
CA PHE A 709 35.44 -43.81 -4.97
C PHE A 709 34.86 -45.14 -5.46
N ILE A 710 35.05 -45.49 -6.74
CA ILE A 710 34.58 -46.78 -7.27
C ILE A 710 35.34 -47.92 -6.58
N GLU A 711 36.66 -47.80 -6.45
CA GLU A 711 37.48 -48.81 -5.81
C GLU A 711 37.12 -49.01 -4.34
N ILE A 712 36.95 -47.91 -3.59
CA ILE A 712 36.57 -47.98 -2.17
C ILE A 712 35.17 -48.59 -2.02
N ARG A 713 34.18 -48.18 -2.83
CA ARG A 713 32.83 -48.77 -2.77
C ARG A 713 32.82 -50.26 -3.04
N LYS A 714 33.66 -50.71 -3.97
CA LYS A 714 33.84 -52.12 -4.25
C LYS A 714 34.41 -52.83 -3.02
N LYS A 715 35.51 -52.31 -2.45
CA LYS A 715 36.15 -52.90 -1.25
C LYS A 715 35.24 -52.88 -0.03
N GLU A 716 34.51 -51.78 0.21
CA GLU A 716 33.53 -51.67 1.28
C GLU A 716 32.53 -52.82 1.18
N PHE A 717 31.95 -53.04 0.00
CA PHE A 717 30.97 -54.10 -0.26
C PHE A 717 31.57 -55.51 -0.13
N GLU A 718 32.73 -55.76 -0.74
CA GLU A 718 33.36 -57.08 -0.79
C GLU A 718 33.93 -57.53 0.57
N ASN A 719 34.28 -56.59 1.45
CA ASN A 719 34.82 -56.87 2.78
C ASN A 719 33.76 -57.03 3.88
N GLN A 720 32.47 -56.74 3.60
CA GLN A 720 31.41 -56.95 4.59
C GLN A 720 30.88 -58.38 4.52
N ASN A 721 30.59 -58.93 5.69
CA ASN A 721 30.04 -60.27 5.82
C ASN A 721 28.51 -60.22 5.77
N ILE A 722 27.93 -61.21 5.10
CA ILE A 722 26.54 -61.63 5.29
C ILE A 722 26.57 -62.86 6.17
N LEU A 723 25.97 -62.79 7.35
CA LEU A 723 25.91 -63.92 8.27
C LEU A 723 24.71 -64.80 7.92
N LYS A 724 24.94 -66.10 7.72
CA LYS A 724 23.90 -67.07 7.35
C LYS A 724 23.77 -68.13 8.43
N SER A 725 22.57 -68.27 9.00
CA SER A 725 22.21 -69.33 9.94
C SER A 725 20.86 -69.94 9.54
N GLY A 726 20.87 -71.20 9.11
CA GLY A 726 19.69 -71.89 8.59
C GLY A 726 19.00 -71.13 7.45
N ASN A 727 17.73 -70.76 7.67
CA ASN A 727 16.90 -70.02 6.70
C ASN A 727 16.92 -68.49 6.89
N LYS A 728 17.83 -67.95 7.70
CA LYS A 728 17.96 -66.51 7.96
C LYS A 728 19.34 -66.01 7.54
N CYS A 729 19.36 -64.86 6.86
CA CYS A 729 20.59 -64.19 6.44
C CYS A 729 20.58 -62.76 6.98
N ASP A 730 21.59 -62.38 7.77
CA ASP A 730 21.75 -61.00 8.24
C ASP A 730 22.64 -60.21 7.27
N ILE A 731 22.08 -59.13 6.74
CA ILE A 731 22.72 -58.18 5.84
C ILE A 731 23.02 -56.83 6.52
N SER A 732 22.92 -56.75 7.86
CA SER A 732 23.13 -55.53 8.66
C SER A 732 24.43 -54.80 8.30
N GLN A 733 25.54 -55.53 8.14
CA GLN A 733 26.84 -54.93 7.80
C GLN A 733 26.90 -54.46 6.36
N ILE A 734 26.48 -55.28 5.39
CA ILE A 734 26.55 -54.91 3.98
C ILE A 734 25.58 -53.77 3.64
N LYS A 735 24.45 -53.64 4.37
CA LYS A 735 23.51 -52.51 4.30
C LYS A 735 24.12 -51.18 4.73
N LYS A 736 25.30 -51.14 5.35
CA LYS A 736 26.03 -49.89 5.64
C LYS A 736 26.86 -49.38 4.45
N THR A 737 26.99 -50.17 3.39
CA THR A 737 27.78 -49.83 2.20
C THR A 737 26.93 -49.18 1.10
N TYR A 738 27.56 -48.44 0.17
CA TYR A 738 26.86 -47.82 -0.96
C TYR A 738 26.04 -48.82 -1.80
N TYR A 739 26.68 -49.92 -2.22
CA TYR A 739 26.02 -50.92 -3.06
C TYR A 739 24.97 -51.71 -2.27
N GLY A 740 25.21 -52.02 -1.00
CA GLY A 740 24.25 -52.74 -0.17
C GLY A 740 22.95 -51.96 0.04
N ILE A 741 23.02 -50.64 0.29
CA ILE A 741 21.82 -49.78 0.36
C ILE A 741 21.08 -49.75 -0.97
N LYS A 742 21.80 -49.62 -2.09
CA LYS A 742 21.19 -49.60 -3.43
C LYS A 742 20.48 -50.90 -3.74
N PHE A 743 21.09 -52.05 -3.44
CA PHE A 743 20.47 -53.36 -3.64
C PHE A 743 19.26 -53.55 -2.74
N ALA A 744 19.36 -53.19 -1.46
CA ALA A 744 18.23 -53.26 -0.54
C ALA A 744 17.04 -52.41 -1.00
N LYS A 745 17.30 -51.23 -1.58
CA LYS A 745 16.26 -50.38 -2.17
C LYS A 745 15.64 -50.97 -3.43
N ILE A 746 16.44 -51.57 -4.31
CA ILE A 746 15.95 -52.25 -5.54
C ILE A 746 15.06 -53.45 -5.19
N LEU A 747 15.41 -54.16 -4.11
CA LEU A 747 14.71 -55.35 -3.63
C LEU A 747 13.55 -55.03 -2.66
N ASN A 748 13.25 -53.75 -2.41
CA ASN A 748 12.21 -53.29 -1.48
C ASN A 748 12.30 -53.88 -0.05
N LEU A 749 13.51 -54.07 0.47
CA LEU A 749 13.74 -54.72 1.78
C LEU A 749 13.47 -53.81 3.00
N GLY A 750 13.11 -52.54 2.79
CA GLY A 750 12.84 -51.58 3.86
C GLY A 750 13.98 -51.49 4.89
N GLU A 751 13.65 -51.42 6.17
CA GLU A 751 14.62 -51.42 7.28
C GLU A 751 15.14 -52.81 7.64
N SER A 752 14.49 -53.89 7.19
CA SER A 752 14.82 -55.27 7.59
C SER A 752 16.28 -55.62 7.36
N THR A 753 17.00 -55.99 8.41
CA THR A 753 18.38 -56.46 8.36
C THR A 753 18.47 -57.97 8.11
N ILE A 754 17.39 -58.70 8.41
CA ILE A 754 17.28 -60.13 8.16
C ILE A 754 16.48 -60.37 6.88
N ILE A 755 17.03 -61.20 5.99
CA ILE A 755 16.41 -61.56 4.72
C ILE A 755 16.34 -63.08 4.54
N SER A 756 15.41 -63.50 3.69
CA SER A 756 15.23 -64.90 3.28
C SER A 756 16.32 -65.37 2.31
N PRO A 757 16.52 -66.69 2.14
CA PRO A 757 17.48 -67.23 1.17
C PRO A 757 17.18 -66.82 -0.28
N ARG A 758 15.89 -66.63 -0.61
CA ARG A 758 15.46 -66.14 -1.94
C ARG A 758 15.92 -64.71 -2.18
N GLU A 759 15.78 -63.84 -1.19
CA GLU A 759 16.24 -62.45 -1.26
C GLU A 759 17.77 -62.38 -1.31
N LEU A 760 18.47 -63.25 -0.58
CA LEU A 760 19.93 -63.37 -0.67
C LEU A 760 20.39 -63.81 -2.08
N SER A 761 19.65 -64.71 -2.72
CA SER A 761 19.90 -65.11 -4.12
C SER A 761 19.78 -63.91 -5.07
N ASN A 762 18.74 -63.09 -4.91
CA ASN A 762 18.57 -61.87 -5.71
C ASN A 762 19.70 -60.86 -5.43
N PHE A 763 20.14 -60.75 -4.17
CA PHE A 763 21.27 -59.92 -3.77
C PHE A 763 22.57 -60.34 -4.47
N LYS A 764 22.80 -61.66 -4.58
CA LYS A 764 23.93 -62.27 -5.29
C LYS A 764 23.87 -62.05 -6.79
N GLU A 765 22.69 -62.12 -7.40
CA GLU A 765 22.52 -61.82 -8.82
C GLU A 765 22.85 -60.36 -9.14
N LEU A 766 22.37 -59.42 -8.31
CA LEU A 766 22.68 -58.00 -8.46
C LEU A 766 24.17 -57.71 -8.28
N SER A 767 24.83 -58.35 -7.32
CA SER A 767 26.27 -58.18 -7.10
C SER A 767 27.10 -58.72 -8.27
N GLN A 768 26.73 -59.89 -8.81
CA GLN A 768 27.40 -60.51 -9.96
C GLN A 768 27.30 -59.65 -11.22
N LYS A 769 26.13 -59.04 -11.50
CA LYS A 769 25.95 -58.13 -12.64
C LYS A 769 26.89 -56.91 -12.60
N LEU A 770 27.34 -56.53 -11.41
CA LEU A 770 28.28 -55.41 -11.21
C LEU A 770 29.73 -55.88 -10.96
N GLY A 771 30.02 -57.18 -11.07
CA GLY A 771 31.36 -57.72 -10.83
C GLY A 771 31.83 -57.59 -9.37
N LEU A 772 30.88 -57.59 -8.42
CA LEU A 772 31.13 -57.50 -6.98
C LEU A 772 31.02 -58.89 -6.33
N LYS A 773 31.99 -59.23 -5.47
CA LYS A 773 31.98 -60.47 -4.67
C LYS A 773 31.21 -60.28 -3.37
N LEU A 774 30.34 -61.24 -3.03
CA LEU A 774 29.69 -61.31 -1.72
C LEU A 774 30.48 -62.21 -0.79
N ASN A 775 30.74 -61.77 0.44
CA ASN A 775 31.31 -62.61 1.48
C ASN A 775 30.20 -63.16 2.38
N ILE A 776 29.95 -64.46 2.32
CA ILE A 776 28.90 -65.13 3.09
C ILE A 776 29.58 -66.04 4.12
N VAL A 777 29.27 -65.84 5.40
CA VAL A 777 29.85 -66.59 6.51
C VAL A 777 28.73 -67.39 7.18
N GLU A 778 28.91 -68.71 7.30
CA GLU A 778 27.96 -69.56 8.03
C GLU A 778 28.24 -69.50 9.54
N VAL A 779 27.19 -69.30 10.34
CA VAL A 779 27.25 -69.17 11.80
C VAL A 779 26.15 -70.01 12.47
N GLU A 780 26.44 -70.53 13.66
CA GLU A 780 25.52 -71.43 14.41
C GLU A 780 24.22 -70.73 14.83
N SER A 781 24.26 -69.43 15.12
CA SER A 781 23.10 -68.59 15.39
C SER A 781 23.34 -67.14 14.96
N ILE A 782 22.27 -66.39 14.65
CA ILE A 782 22.31 -64.93 14.44
C ILE A 782 21.74 -64.29 15.71
N GLU A 783 22.57 -63.56 16.46
CA GLU A 783 22.10 -62.77 17.61
C GLU A 783 21.24 -61.60 17.10
N THR A 784 20.05 -61.44 17.69
CA THR A 784 19.14 -60.35 17.42
C THR A 784 19.21 -59.34 18.56
N ASP A 785 19.75 -58.16 18.29
CA ASP A 785 19.53 -56.96 19.12
C ASP A 785 18.15 -56.35 18.85
#